data_AF-A0A9W7FV97-F1
#
_entry.id   AF-A0A9W7FV97-F1
#
_cell.length_a   1.000
_cell.length_b   1.000
_cell.length_c   1.000
_cell.angle_alpha   90.00
_cell.angle_beta   90.00
_cell.angle_gamma   90.00
#
_symmetry.space_group_name_H-M   'P 1'
#
loop_
_entity.id
_entity.type
_entity.pdbx_description
1 polymer ?
#
loop_
_entity_poly.entity_id
_entity_poly.type
_entity_poly.pdbx_seq_one_letter_code
_entity_poly.pdbx_strand_id
1 'polypeptide(L)'
;MSPVPNTTEIDGAPGAEQYMAPLPYGAPMELFVDDSKRVPVDDAELRAELEAELERDQAATWGEVCSACFCHTRRGYMIVGAHLAGIIAALYFFLFSLDLMGASAKVMGGCTAGALFGGIDNPIAGLCIGILATVLLQSSSTSTSIIVSLVGADAIEVQTAIYVIMGANIGTSVTNTIVAMGQMGDKDQLQRAFAGATVHDVFNYLAVAILLPIEAGTSYLYLLTRAMTPDTVSDGEKWTGPLAEIVGPLTKSMIIPNKDLIKEVSKGKSCSQFYPVECFNSAGNPTTDYDYTNCVKNGQVGLISCDKDSGDCPAYFQNGAVQSDDEMSGWVCFFLSIFFLVICLVVMIKILSSLLLGSSKRILRRATNLNGYLAMGIGAGITIFVQSSSITTSVLTPLAGLDVISLEVMFPITLGANIGTTVTGILAALVSSKATAMQVALAHLFFNISGIIIFYPIPWMRQWPLKIARWLGLCTRRNKFFPIFYIVFTFFVFPLTLLGISILWAEGIGNGTGNVGDQGSPGLLTLAILLTVALVLIIAYYTYQFKYGTLKQRYYAWGERRSRKNIAIKNLADDMDYIKQELITLGANPHTGYTGNDKAKVAKLPVEEEELDIEINQIEDPPEGVVADLPEGVKKLD
;
A
#
# COMPACT_ATOMS: atom_id res chain seq x y z
N MET A 1 12.12 42.27 -41.84
CA MET A 1 13.50 42.70 -41.53
C MET A 1 13.53 43.11 -40.07
N SER A 2 14.31 42.36 -39.29
CA SER A 2 14.62 42.45 -37.85
C SER A 2 15.27 43.81 -37.46
N PRO A 3 15.68 44.08 -36.18
CA PRO A 3 15.82 43.15 -35.05
C PRO A 3 15.47 43.64 -33.61
N VAL A 4 15.47 42.63 -32.74
CA VAL A 4 15.53 42.57 -31.27
C VAL A 4 16.78 43.28 -30.70
N PRO A 5 16.80 43.64 -29.39
CA PRO A 5 17.88 43.12 -28.55
C PRO A 5 17.46 42.58 -27.16
N ASN A 6 18.05 41.43 -26.82
CA ASN A 6 18.49 40.83 -25.53
C ASN A 6 17.82 41.31 -24.21
N THR A 7 17.17 40.49 -23.38
CA THR A 7 17.60 39.31 -22.58
C THR A 7 19.00 39.38 -21.97
N THR A 8 19.05 39.72 -20.68
CA THR A 8 20.02 39.19 -19.70
C THR A 8 19.25 38.81 -18.42
N GLU A 9 19.12 37.51 -18.20
CA GLU A 9 18.91 36.89 -16.88
C GLU A 9 20.22 36.97 -16.08
N ILE A 10 20.12 37.20 -14.76
CA ILE A 10 20.93 36.48 -13.75
C ILE A 10 20.05 36.24 -12.51
N ASP A 11 20.05 34.98 -12.07
CA ASP A 11 19.41 34.32 -10.92
C ASP A 11 19.71 34.91 -9.52
N GLY A 12 18.84 34.61 -8.55
CA GLY A 12 19.18 34.58 -7.12
C GLY A 12 17.99 34.62 -6.13
N ALA A 13 17.52 33.46 -5.65
CA ALA A 13 16.50 33.25 -4.61
C ALA A 13 16.98 33.67 -3.17
N PRO A 14 16.31 33.30 -2.05
CA PRO A 14 14.92 33.52 -1.56
C PRO A 14 14.85 34.07 -0.10
N GLY A 15 13.66 34.55 0.32
CA GLY A 15 13.06 34.32 1.65
C GLY A 15 13.71 34.87 2.92
N ALA A 16 13.17 35.97 3.45
CA ALA A 16 13.26 36.34 4.87
C ALA A 16 11.86 36.23 5.52
N GLU A 17 11.75 35.36 6.52
CA GLU A 17 10.55 35.12 7.33
C GLU A 17 10.25 36.33 8.23
N GLN A 18 9.02 36.88 8.17
CA GLN A 18 8.53 37.89 9.13
C GLN A 18 7.90 37.21 10.35
N TYR A 19 8.40 37.55 11.54
CA TYR A 19 7.83 37.19 12.84
C TYR A 19 6.80 38.24 13.28
N MET A 20 5.60 37.82 13.68
CA MET A 20 4.61 38.67 14.37
C MET A 20 4.85 38.64 15.89
N ALA A 21 4.98 39.81 16.52
CA ALA A 21 4.88 39.99 17.96
C ALA A 21 3.48 40.53 18.33
N PRO A 22 2.90 40.17 19.49
CA PRO A 22 1.57 40.64 19.87
C PRO A 22 1.65 42.05 20.48
N LEU A 23 0.78 42.96 20.01
CA LEU A 23 0.54 44.28 20.59
C LEU A 23 -0.87 44.36 21.21
N PRO A 24 -1.12 45.28 22.16
CA PRO A 24 -2.24 45.23 23.10
C PRO A 24 -3.58 45.58 22.45
N TYR A 25 -4.65 45.09 23.06
CA TYR A 25 -6.04 45.26 22.63
C TYR A 25 -6.45 46.74 22.52
N GLY A 26 -6.91 47.16 21.34
CA GLY A 26 -7.62 48.43 21.13
C GLY A 26 -7.09 49.39 20.05
N ALA A 27 -5.96 49.10 19.40
CA ALA A 27 -5.43 49.97 18.33
C ALA A 27 -5.78 49.45 16.91
N PRO A 28 -6.04 50.34 15.93
CA PRO A 28 -6.17 49.95 14.53
C PRO A 28 -4.88 49.28 14.03
N MET A 29 -5.05 48.23 13.21
CA MET A 29 -3.98 47.37 12.72
C MET A 29 -3.09 48.14 11.73
N GLU A 30 -1.92 48.61 12.17
CA GLU A 30 -0.87 49.14 11.30
C GLU A 30 0.15 48.04 10.98
N LEU A 31 0.31 47.70 9.69
CA LEU A 31 1.33 46.79 9.19
C LEU A 31 2.49 47.63 8.63
N PHE A 32 3.68 47.55 9.23
CA PHE A 32 4.87 48.26 8.76
C PHE A 32 5.51 47.53 7.58
N VAL A 33 5.38 48.11 6.38
CA VAL A 33 6.14 47.75 5.18
C VAL A 33 6.88 49.00 4.70
N ASP A 34 8.18 49.06 5.00
CA ASP A 34 9.17 49.98 4.44
C ASP A 34 8.92 51.51 4.63
N ASP A 35 10.01 52.21 4.94
CA ASP A 35 10.02 53.51 5.62
C ASP A 35 9.82 54.71 4.67
N SER A 36 8.98 54.62 3.62
CA SER A 36 8.86 55.75 2.68
C SER A 36 7.54 56.04 1.97
N LYS A 37 6.45 55.27 2.10
CA LYS A 37 5.16 55.68 1.52
C LYS A 37 3.95 55.25 2.34
N ARG A 38 3.33 56.22 3.03
CA ARG A 38 1.98 56.06 3.60
C ARG A 38 0.97 56.00 2.46
N VAL A 39 0.31 54.86 2.28
CA VAL A 39 -0.91 54.73 1.48
C VAL A 39 -2.01 54.22 2.42
N PRO A 40 -3.17 54.89 2.52
CA PRO A 40 -4.29 54.41 3.31
C PRO A 40 -4.90 53.20 2.59
N VAL A 41 -4.80 52.04 3.21
CA VAL A 41 -5.35 50.78 2.71
C VAL A 41 -6.82 50.69 3.14
N ASP A 42 -7.70 51.35 2.39
CA ASP A 42 -9.15 51.09 2.43
C ASP A 42 -9.43 49.94 1.47
N ASP A 43 -8.90 48.75 1.77
CA ASP A 43 -8.82 47.69 0.77
C ASP A 43 -10.11 46.88 0.71
N ALA A 44 -11.11 47.48 0.06
CA ALA A 44 -12.09 46.73 -0.69
C ALA A 44 -11.41 45.76 -1.69
N GLU A 45 -10.19 46.06 -2.14
CA GLU A 45 -9.39 45.23 -3.04
C GLU A 45 -8.81 43.99 -2.36
N LEU A 46 -8.19 44.11 -1.17
CA LEU A 46 -7.78 42.97 -0.34
C LEU A 46 -8.97 42.13 0.14
N ARG A 47 -10.11 42.78 0.48
CA ARG A 47 -11.34 42.06 0.80
C ARG A 47 -11.88 41.32 -0.41
N ALA A 48 -11.87 41.92 -1.59
CA ALA A 48 -12.27 41.27 -2.83
C ALA A 48 -11.29 40.16 -3.23
N GLU A 49 -9.98 40.31 -2.98
CA GLU A 49 -8.98 39.26 -3.19
C GLU A 49 -9.17 38.09 -2.21
N LEU A 50 -9.45 38.37 -0.94
CA LEU A 50 -9.74 37.38 0.08
C LEU A 50 -11.08 36.68 -0.16
N GLU A 51 -12.11 37.41 -0.57
CA GLU A 51 -13.40 36.86 -1.00
C GLU A 51 -13.24 36.04 -2.29
N ALA A 52 -12.43 36.48 -3.25
CA ALA A 52 -12.12 35.72 -4.46
C ALA A 52 -11.23 34.50 -4.19
N GLU A 53 -10.39 34.49 -3.15
CA GLU A 53 -9.70 33.31 -2.67
C GLU A 53 -10.65 32.35 -1.94
N LEU A 54 -11.55 32.86 -1.10
CA LEU A 54 -12.60 32.09 -0.42
C LEU A 54 -13.60 31.48 -1.41
N GLU A 55 -13.98 32.19 -2.47
CA GLU A 55 -14.82 31.68 -3.57
C GLU A 55 -14.08 30.66 -4.44
N ARG A 56 -12.76 30.82 -4.65
CA ARG A 56 -11.93 29.79 -5.30
C ARG A 56 -11.82 28.51 -4.47
N ASP A 57 -11.92 28.62 -3.14
CA ASP A 57 -11.88 27.50 -2.20
C ASP A 57 -13.27 26.89 -1.88
N GLN A 58 -14.36 27.43 -2.46
CA GLN A 58 -15.68 26.82 -2.36
C GLN A 58 -15.72 25.47 -3.08
N ALA A 59 -16.09 24.43 -2.33
CA ALA A 59 -16.22 23.08 -2.84
C ALA A 59 -17.40 23.01 -3.84
N ALA A 60 -17.20 22.31 -4.97
CA ALA A 60 -18.16 22.25 -6.08
C ALA A 60 -19.58 21.85 -5.64
N THR A 61 -20.60 22.43 -6.27
CA THR A 61 -22.00 22.07 -6.03
C THR A 61 -22.31 20.67 -6.60
N TRP A 62 -23.28 19.94 -6.04
CA TRP A 62 -23.70 18.63 -6.58
C TRP A 62 -24.16 18.71 -8.05
N GLY A 63 -24.68 19.86 -8.47
CA GLY A 63 -24.99 20.14 -9.88
C GLY A 63 -23.75 20.20 -10.77
N GLU A 64 -22.65 20.79 -10.29
CA GLU A 64 -21.37 20.83 -11.01
C GLU A 64 -20.66 19.47 -11.03
N VAL A 65 -20.77 18.67 -9.94
CA VAL A 65 -20.26 17.30 -9.91
C VAL A 65 -21.01 16.41 -10.92
N CYS A 66 -22.34 16.47 -10.91
CA CYS A 66 -23.16 15.75 -11.90
C CYS A 66 -22.91 16.27 -13.32
N SER A 67 -22.78 17.58 -13.52
CA SER A 67 -22.45 18.15 -14.84
C SER A 67 -21.06 17.73 -15.33
N ALA A 68 -20.06 17.65 -14.45
CA ALA A 68 -18.74 17.16 -14.81
C ALA A 68 -18.73 15.66 -15.16
N CYS A 69 -19.54 14.83 -14.48
CA CYS A 69 -19.65 13.40 -14.77
C CYS A 69 -20.57 13.08 -15.97
N PHE A 70 -21.59 13.90 -16.23
CA PHE A 70 -22.67 13.60 -17.19
C PHE A 70 -22.83 14.65 -18.32
N CYS A 71 -22.01 15.71 -18.38
CA CYS A 71 -22.01 16.69 -19.46
C CYS A 71 -20.64 16.80 -20.13
N HIS A 72 -20.24 15.74 -20.84
CA HIS A 72 -19.11 15.79 -21.76
C HIS A 72 -19.54 16.19 -23.17
N THR A 73 -18.66 16.88 -23.90
CA THR A 73 -18.78 17.06 -25.36
C THR A 73 -18.80 15.69 -26.05
N ARG A 74 -19.35 15.60 -27.27
CA ARG A 74 -19.41 14.35 -28.05
C ARG A 74 -18.06 13.62 -28.16
N ARG A 75 -16.95 14.37 -28.20
CA ARG A 75 -15.57 13.84 -28.11
C ARG A 75 -15.23 13.27 -26.72
N GLY A 76 -15.65 13.92 -25.64
CA GLY A 76 -15.46 13.42 -24.27
C GLY A 76 -16.20 12.10 -24.03
N TYR A 77 -17.44 11.96 -24.52
CA TYR A 77 -18.17 10.70 -24.46
C TYR A 77 -17.49 9.57 -25.26
N MET A 78 -16.91 9.86 -26.42
CA MET A 78 -16.14 8.87 -27.18
C MET A 78 -14.85 8.46 -26.45
N ILE A 79 -14.16 9.40 -25.80
CA ILE A 79 -12.98 9.11 -24.99
C ILE A 79 -13.37 8.21 -23.82
N VAL A 80 -14.39 8.57 -23.05
CA VAL A 80 -14.88 7.75 -21.92
C VAL A 80 -15.33 6.36 -22.40
N GLY A 81 -16.06 6.29 -23.51
CA GLY A 81 -16.47 5.02 -24.12
C GLY A 81 -15.28 4.14 -24.55
N ALA A 82 -14.24 4.74 -25.15
CA ALA A 82 -13.01 4.04 -25.51
C ALA A 82 -12.23 3.55 -24.29
N HIS A 83 -12.18 4.36 -23.21
CA HIS A 83 -11.57 3.95 -21.95
C HIS A 83 -12.35 2.79 -21.31
N LEU A 84 -13.68 2.84 -21.30
CA LEU A 84 -14.52 1.76 -20.78
C LEU A 84 -14.36 0.47 -21.59
N ALA A 85 -14.36 0.56 -22.93
CA ALA A 85 -14.10 -0.58 -23.80
C ALA A 85 -12.70 -1.17 -23.57
N GLY A 86 -11.69 -0.30 -23.39
CA GLY A 86 -10.33 -0.71 -23.04
C GLY A 86 -10.24 -1.43 -21.69
N ILE A 87 -10.99 -0.97 -20.67
CA ILE A 87 -11.08 -1.64 -19.36
C ILE A 87 -11.73 -3.02 -19.51
N ILE A 88 -12.83 -3.14 -20.25
CA ILE A 88 -13.52 -4.42 -20.47
C ILE A 88 -12.60 -5.41 -21.21
N ALA A 89 -11.91 -4.95 -22.25
CA ALA A 89 -10.96 -5.77 -23.00
C ALA A 89 -9.77 -6.21 -22.11
N ALA A 90 -9.21 -5.28 -21.33
CA ALA A 90 -8.18 -5.61 -20.35
C ALA A 90 -8.70 -6.65 -19.35
N LEU A 91 -9.88 -6.45 -18.76
CA LEU A 91 -10.46 -7.40 -17.82
C LEU A 91 -10.63 -8.80 -18.43
N TYR A 92 -11.05 -8.91 -19.69
CA TYR A 92 -11.12 -10.20 -20.39
C TYR A 92 -9.75 -10.89 -20.49
N PHE A 93 -8.71 -10.18 -20.97
CA PHE A 93 -7.36 -10.74 -21.07
C PHE A 93 -6.72 -11.03 -19.71
N PHE A 94 -7.07 -10.25 -18.68
CA PHE A 94 -6.71 -10.52 -17.30
C PHE A 94 -7.29 -11.88 -16.86
N LEU A 95 -8.59 -12.08 -16.99
CA LEU A 95 -9.25 -13.34 -16.61
C LEU A 95 -8.71 -14.54 -17.40
N PHE A 96 -8.47 -14.36 -18.69
CA PHE A 96 -7.83 -15.37 -19.53
C PHE A 96 -6.42 -15.73 -19.03
N SER A 97 -5.61 -14.72 -18.68
CA SER A 97 -4.26 -14.98 -18.14
C SER A 97 -4.29 -15.77 -16.82
N LEU A 98 -5.31 -15.56 -15.98
CA LEU A 98 -5.48 -16.31 -14.73
C LEU A 98 -5.84 -17.77 -14.96
N ASP A 99 -6.72 -18.04 -15.95
CA ASP A 99 -7.11 -19.40 -16.32
C ASP A 99 -5.94 -20.15 -16.97
N LEU A 100 -5.24 -19.50 -17.92
CA LEU A 100 -4.05 -20.04 -18.56
C LEU A 100 -2.95 -20.35 -17.55
N MET A 101 -2.72 -19.48 -16.59
CA MET A 101 -1.76 -19.71 -15.51
C MET A 101 -2.14 -20.92 -14.65
N GLY A 102 -3.41 -21.04 -14.27
CA GLY A 102 -3.90 -22.18 -13.50
C GLY A 102 -3.82 -23.51 -14.26
N ALA A 103 -4.08 -23.49 -15.57
CA ALA A 103 -3.91 -24.65 -16.45
C ALA A 103 -2.44 -25.04 -16.59
N SER A 104 -1.56 -24.05 -16.80
CA SER A 104 -0.12 -24.24 -16.94
C SER A 104 0.53 -24.75 -15.65
N ALA A 105 0.09 -24.25 -14.49
CA ALA A 105 0.57 -24.70 -13.19
C ALA A 105 0.23 -26.18 -12.92
N LYS A 106 -0.94 -26.66 -13.36
CA LYS A 106 -1.31 -28.09 -13.28
C LYS A 106 -0.41 -28.98 -14.12
N VAL A 107 0.00 -28.51 -15.30
CA VAL A 107 0.93 -29.24 -16.17
C VAL A 107 2.33 -29.23 -15.55
N MET A 108 2.83 -28.06 -15.16
CA MET A 108 4.15 -27.88 -14.53
C MET A 108 4.31 -28.69 -13.24
N GLY A 109 3.28 -28.75 -12.39
CA GLY A 109 3.31 -29.44 -11.10
C GLY A 109 2.71 -30.84 -11.11
N GLY A 110 2.18 -31.32 -12.24
CA GLY A 110 1.34 -32.53 -12.25
C GLY A 110 2.08 -33.82 -11.87
N CYS A 111 3.39 -33.89 -12.14
CA CYS A 111 4.24 -35.03 -11.77
C CYS A 111 4.86 -34.91 -10.38
N THR A 112 5.05 -33.69 -9.88
CA THR A 112 5.65 -33.38 -8.59
C THR A 112 4.62 -33.07 -7.52
N ALA A 113 3.32 -33.07 -7.86
CA ALA A 113 2.20 -32.77 -6.98
C ALA A 113 2.35 -33.47 -5.61
N GLY A 114 2.64 -34.78 -5.57
CA GLY A 114 2.83 -35.50 -4.32
C GLY A 114 4.03 -35.06 -3.44
N ALA A 115 5.05 -34.41 -4.02
CA ALA A 115 6.26 -33.95 -3.31
C ALA A 115 6.26 -32.43 -3.04
N LEU A 116 5.49 -31.65 -3.79
CA LEU A 116 5.36 -30.19 -3.61
C LEU A 116 4.45 -29.81 -2.42
N PHE A 117 3.57 -30.72 -1.99
CA PHE A 117 2.56 -30.47 -0.94
C PHE A 117 3.01 -30.78 0.49
N GLY A 118 4.23 -31.25 0.68
CA GLY A 118 4.83 -31.37 2.01
C GLY A 118 6.06 -30.47 2.08
N GLY A 119 5.95 -29.26 2.62
CA GLY A 119 7.18 -28.50 2.83
C GLY A 119 7.11 -27.04 3.28
N ILE A 120 5.94 -26.40 3.32
CA ILE A 120 5.87 -25.02 3.86
C ILE A 120 4.73 -24.93 4.87
N ASP A 121 4.95 -25.56 6.03
CA ASP A 121 4.09 -25.46 7.21
C ASP A 121 4.39 -24.19 8.03
N ASN A 122 5.27 -23.30 7.56
CA ASN A 122 5.69 -22.13 8.32
C ASN A 122 4.88 -20.87 7.93
N PRO A 123 4.05 -20.32 8.84
CA PRO A 123 3.25 -19.12 8.59
C PRO A 123 4.09 -17.89 8.21
N ILE A 124 5.28 -17.75 8.80
CA ILE A 124 6.17 -16.61 8.56
C ILE A 124 6.79 -16.70 7.16
N ALA A 125 7.14 -17.91 6.71
CA ALA A 125 7.61 -18.11 5.33
C ALA A 125 6.52 -17.72 4.32
N GLY A 126 5.29 -18.19 4.53
CA GLY A 126 4.15 -17.83 3.69
C GLY A 126 3.95 -16.31 3.61
N LEU A 127 3.93 -15.63 4.77
CA LEU A 127 3.85 -14.17 4.84
C LEU A 127 4.95 -13.48 4.02
N CYS A 128 6.22 -13.88 4.21
CA CYS A 128 7.34 -13.23 3.53
C CYS A 128 7.33 -13.47 2.01
N ILE A 129 6.97 -14.68 1.57
CA ILE A 129 6.77 -14.99 0.15
C ILE A 129 5.69 -14.07 -0.44
N GLY A 130 4.59 -13.87 0.29
CA GLY A 130 3.51 -12.96 -0.13
C GLY A 130 3.98 -11.51 -0.29
N ILE A 131 4.73 -10.99 0.68
CA ILE A 131 5.29 -9.63 0.61
C ILE A 131 6.18 -9.52 -0.62
N LEU A 132 7.16 -10.41 -0.77
CA LEU A 132 8.12 -10.37 -1.87
C LEU A 132 7.46 -10.53 -3.24
N ALA A 133 6.49 -11.45 -3.37
CA ALA A 133 5.74 -11.64 -4.60
C ALA A 133 5.02 -10.34 -5.01
N THR A 134 4.32 -9.68 -4.09
CA THR A 134 3.65 -8.42 -4.39
C THR A 134 4.63 -7.29 -4.67
N VAL A 135 5.76 -7.22 -3.96
CA VAL A 135 6.78 -6.18 -4.18
C VAL A 135 7.38 -6.29 -5.58
N LEU A 136 7.65 -7.51 -6.04
CA LEU A 136 8.18 -7.78 -7.38
C LEU A 136 7.14 -7.54 -8.47
N LEU A 137 5.90 -8.00 -8.25
CA LEU A 137 4.80 -7.85 -9.21
C LEU A 137 4.14 -6.47 -9.17
N GLN A 138 4.46 -5.64 -8.17
CA GLN A 138 3.90 -4.30 -7.91
C GLN A 138 2.37 -4.23 -7.81
N SER A 139 1.70 -5.37 -7.69
CA SER A 139 0.24 -5.45 -7.68
C SER A 139 -0.22 -6.61 -6.79
N SER A 140 -0.91 -6.28 -5.72
CA SER A 140 -1.47 -7.26 -4.78
C SER A 140 -2.68 -7.98 -5.34
N SER A 141 -3.49 -7.33 -6.19
CA SER A 141 -4.56 -7.98 -6.97
C SER A 141 -3.99 -9.11 -7.82
N THR A 142 -2.85 -8.85 -8.46
CA THR A 142 -2.14 -9.80 -9.33
C THR A 142 -1.59 -10.96 -8.52
N SER A 143 -0.84 -10.65 -7.46
CA SER A 143 -0.25 -11.65 -6.58
C SER A 143 -1.31 -12.55 -5.94
N THR A 144 -2.42 -11.96 -5.46
CA THR A 144 -3.53 -12.71 -4.89
C THR A 144 -4.23 -13.58 -5.93
N SER A 145 -4.43 -13.08 -7.15
CA SER A 145 -5.05 -13.88 -8.22
C SER A 145 -4.17 -15.05 -8.64
N ILE A 146 -2.84 -14.87 -8.66
CA ILE A 146 -1.88 -15.96 -8.85
C ILE A 146 -2.05 -17.02 -7.76
N ILE A 147 -2.07 -16.61 -6.49
CA ILE A 147 -2.20 -17.54 -5.35
C ILE A 147 -3.54 -18.30 -5.43
N VAL A 148 -4.64 -17.61 -5.73
CA VAL A 148 -5.98 -18.22 -5.89
C VAL A 148 -5.99 -19.22 -7.05
N SER A 149 -5.39 -18.88 -8.19
CA SER A 149 -5.24 -19.80 -9.33
C SER A 149 -4.39 -21.01 -8.98
N LEU A 150 -3.30 -20.84 -8.23
CA LEU A 150 -2.44 -21.93 -7.78
C LEU A 150 -3.15 -22.87 -6.80
N VAL A 151 -3.97 -22.35 -5.89
CA VAL A 151 -4.82 -23.17 -5.02
C VAL A 151 -5.91 -23.90 -5.84
N GLY A 152 -6.50 -23.23 -6.84
CA GLY A 152 -7.39 -23.88 -7.81
C GLY A 152 -6.71 -24.97 -8.65
N ALA A 153 -5.39 -24.90 -8.77
CA ALA A 153 -4.55 -25.90 -9.41
C ALA A 153 -4.11 -27.05 -8.50
N ASP A 154 -4.50 -27.04 -7.22
CA ASP A 154 -3.91 -27.85 -6.15
C ASP A 154 -2.41 -27.60 -5.95
N ALA A 155 -1.80 -26.61 -6.58
CA ALA A 155 -0.35 -26.37 -6.48
C ALA A 155 0.09 -25.85 -5.10
N ILE A 156 -0.83 -25.22 -4.36
CA ILE A 156 -0.59 -24.66 -3.02
C ILE A 156 -1.80 -25.00 -2.14
N GLU A 157 -1.55 -25.42 -0.90
CA GLU A 157 -2.60 -25.66 0.09
C GLU A 157 -3.28 -24.36 0.55
N VAL A 158 -4.56 -24.45 0.92
CA VAL A 158 -5.35 -23.29 1.35
C VAL A 158 -4.72 -22.59 2.55
N GLN A 159 -4.23 -23.34 3.54
CA GLN A 159 -3.62 -22.80 4.76
C GLN A 159 -2.39 -21.95 4.43
N THR A 160 -1.46 -22.49 3.62
CA THR A 160 -0.28 -21.75 3.16
C THR A 160 -0.69 -20.53 2.35
N ALA A 161 -1.68 -20.65 1.46
CA ALA A 161 -2.19 -19.54 0.66
C ALA A 161 -2.76 -18.39 1.50
N ILE A 162 -3.41 -18.66 2.63
CA ILE A 162 -3.90 -17.62 3.55
C ILE A 162 -2.74 -16.77 4.06
N TYR A 163 -1.63 -17.38 4.50
CA TYR A 163 -0.45 -16.64 4.96
C TYR A 163 0.20 -15.82 3.84
N VAL A 164 0.29 -16.39 2.63
CA VAL A 164 0.81 -15.67 1.46
C VAL A 164 -0.08 -14.47 1.12
N ILE A 165 -1.39 -14.58 1.23
CA ILE A 165 -2.31 -13.45 1.00
C ILE A 165 -2.16 -12.34 2.04
N MET A 166 -1.97 -12.69 3.32
CA MET A 166 -1.67 -11.68 4.35
C MET A 166 -0.42 -10.88 3.98
N GLY A 167 0.61 -11.55 3.47
CA GLY A 167 1.84 -10.91 2.99
C GLY A 167 1.61 -10.08 1.73
N ALA A 168 0.82 -10.60 0.80
CA ALA A 168 0.50 -9.90 -0.43
C ALA A 168 -0.21 -8.56 -0.17
N ASN A 169 -1.01 -8.48 0.89
CA ASN A 169 -1.69 -7.25 1.30
C ASN A 169 -0.71 -6.20 1.84
N ILE A 170 0.27 -6.62 2.65
CA ILE A 170 1.37 -5.74 3.09
C ILE A 170 2.12 -5.16 1.87
N GLY A 171 2.45 -6.01 0.89
CA GLY A 171 3.23 -5.58 -0.29
C GLY A 171 2.56 -4.50 -1.15
N THR A 172 1.23 -4.35 -1.09
CA THR A 172 0.46 -3.34 -1.86
C THR A 172 0.97 -1.91 -1.66
N SER A 173 1.57 -1.65 -0.49
CA SER A 173 1.99 -0.32 -0.06
C SER A 173 3.22 0.23 -0.79
N VAL A 174 4.06 -0.62 -1.39
CA VAL A 174 5.31 -0.20 -2.06
C VAL A 174 5.03 0.87 -3.10
N THR A 175 4.04 0.65 -3.96
CA THR A 175 3.74 1.55 -5.08
C THR A 175 3.42 2.96 -4.59
N ASN A 176 2.62 3.09 -3.53
CA ASN A 176 2.27 4.41 -2.98
C ASN A 176 3.48 5.12 -2.38
N THR A 177 4.35 4.37 -1.68
CA THR A 177 5.56 4.95 -1.09
C THR A 177 6.55 5.44 -2.17
N ILE A 178 6.61 4.76 -3.31
CA ILE A 178 7.35 5.23 -4.50
C ILE A 178 6.70 6.50 -5.07
N VAL A 179 5.37 6.55 -5.18
CA VAL A 179 4.67 7.75 -5.69
C VAL A 179 4.88 8.96 -4.77
N ALA A 180 4.89 8.77 -3.45
CA ALA A 180 5.19 9.85 -2.51
C ALA A 180 6.58 10.46 -2.73
N MET A 181 7.56 9.66 -3.17
CA MET A 181 8.90 10.16 -3.53
C MET A 181 8.88 11.11 -4.74
N GLY A 182 7.85 11.07 -5.59
CA GLY A 182 7.67 12.05 -6.66
C GLY A 182 7.58 13.49 -6.16
N GLN A 183 7.25 13.69 -4.88
CA GLN A 183 7.18 15.00 -4.24
C GLN A 183 8.43 15.37 -3.44
N MET A 184 9.56 14.66 -3.63
CA MET A 184 10.82 14.94 -2.92
C MET A 184 11.40 16.34 -3.13
N GLY A 185 10.89 17.11 -4.10
CA GLY A 185 11.30 18.49 -4.34
C GLY A 185 10.91 19.46 -3.21
N ASP A 186 9.81 19.19 -2.50
CA ASP A 186 9.29 20.02 -1.41
C ASP A 186 9.15 19.17 -0.14
N LYS A 187 9.74 19.63 0.96
CA LYS A 187 9.79 18.88 2.22
C LYS A 187 8.42 18.73 2.89
N ASP A 188 7.57 19.76 2.80
CA ASP A 188 6.25 19.74 3.43
C ASP A 188 5.28 18.89 2.60
N GLN A 189 5.38 18.98 1.27
CA GLN A 189 4.65 18.09 0.37
C GLN A 189 5.07 16.62 0.57
N LEU A 190 6.38 16.34 0.59
CA LEU A 190 6.91 15.00 0.85
C LEU A 190 6.46 14.46 2.22
N GLN A 191 6.44 15.29 3.27
CA GLN A 191 5.96 14.89 4.59
C GLN A 191 4.50 14.42 4.54
N ARG A 192 3.61 15.23 3.96
CA ARG A 192 2.18 14.90 3.88
C ARG A 192 1.90 13.73 2.94
N ALA A 193 2.54 13.70 1.77
CA ALA A 193 2.41 12.60 0.82
C ALA A 193 2.92 11.29 1.40
N PHE A 194 4.05 11.29 2.10
CA PHE A 194 4.58 10.06 2.70
C PHE A 194 3.72 9.57 3.87
N ALA A 195 3.16 10.48 4.69
CA ALA A 195 2.16 10.10 5.68
C ALA A 195 0.91 9.49 5.02
N GLY A 196 0.42 10.09 3.94
CA GLY A 196 -0.67 9.55 3.14
C GLY A 196 -0.36 8.15 2.57
N ALA A 197 0.81 7.97 1.96
CA ALA A 197 1.22 6.70 1.38
C ALA A 197 1.38 5.57 2.42
N THR A 198 1.86 5.90 3.63
CA THR A 198 2.16 4.91 4.67
C THR A 198 0.99 4.60 5.60
N VAL A 199 -0.11 5.36 5.59
CA VAL A 199 -1.25 5.09 6.49
C VAL A 199 -1.90 3.73 6.23
N HIS A 200 -2.00 3.37 4.95
CA HIS A 200 -2.45 2.05 4.52
C HIS A 200 -1.43 0.97 4.95
N ASP A 201 -0.15 1.24 4.75
CA ASP A 201 0.93 0.31 5.10
C ASP A 201 0.92 -0.05 6.59
N VAL A 202 0.90 0.97 7.44
CA VAL A 202 0.84 0.80 8.88
C VAL A 202 -0.41 0.01 9.29
N PHE A 203 -1.56 0.29 8.69
CA PHE A 203 -2.77 -0.48 8.97
C PHE A 203 -2.60 -1.97 8.63
N ASN A 204 -2.04 -2.30 7.46
CA ASN A 204 -1.83 -3.70 7.07
C ASN A 204 -0.82 -4.40 7.98
N TYR A 205 0.29 -3.75 8.32
CA TYR A 205 1.26 -4.30 9.27
C TYR A 205 0.64 -4.55 10.65
N LEU A 206 -0.14 -3.61 11.16
CA LEU A 206 -0.84 -3.76 12.44
C LEU A 206 -1.91 -4.85 12.41
N ALA A 207 -2.65 -4.98 11.29
CA ALA A 207 -3.62 -6.04 11.10
C ALA A 207 -2.96 -7.41 11.06
N VAL A 208 -1.87 -7.58 10.29
CA VAL A 208 -1.09 -8.83 10.26
C VAL A 208 -0.51 -9.15 11.62
N ALA A 209 0.04 -8.17 12.34
CA ALA A 209 0.62 -8.40 13.67
C ALA A 209 -0.38 -9.00 14.68
N ILE A 210 -1.68 -8.74 14.52
CA ILE A 210 -2.75 -9.29 15.36
C ILE A 210 -3.34 -10.57 14.76
N LEU A 211 -3.69 -10.55 13.46
CA LEU A 211 -4.45 -11.62 12.83
C LEU A 211 -3.59 -12.83 12.44
N LEU A 212 -2.29 -12.65 12.17
CA LEU A 212 -1.41 -13.76 11.82
C LEU A 212 -1.22 -14.74 13.00
N PRO A 213 -0.91 -14.29 14.24
CA PRO A 213 -0.85 -15.21 15.40
C PRO A 213 -2.18 -15.90 15.68
N ILE A 214 -3.31 -15.19 15.50
CA ILE A 214 -4.64 -15.77 15.69
C ILE A 214 -4.88 -16.85 14.63
N GLU A 215 -4.59 -16.58 13.35
CA GLU A 215 -4.73 -17.58 12.29
C GLU A 215 -3.81 -18.79 12.50
N ALA A 216 -2.55 -18.56 12.90
CA ALA A 216 -1.61 -19.63 13.18
C ALA A 216 -2.02 -20.49 14.39
N GLY A 217 -2.68 -19.90 15.39
CA GLY A 217 -3.10 -20.61 16.60
C GLY A 217 -4.48 -21.27 16.51
N THR A 218 -5.44 -20.64 15.82
CA THR A 218 -6.84 -21.09 15.79
C THR A 218 -7.36 -21.42 14.40
N SER A 219 -6.64 -21.04 13.34
CA SER A 219 -7.06 -21.18 11.93
C SER A 219 -8.46 -20.62 11.67
N TYR A 220 -8.77 -19.46 12.25
CA TYR A 220 -10.13 -18.92 12.25
C TYR A 220 -10.59 -18.53 10.84
N LEU A 221 -9.72 -17.96 10.00
CA LEU A 221 -10.03 -17.63 8.61
C LEU A 221 -10.24 -18.91 7.82
N TYR A 222 -9.35 -19.88 7.97
CA TYR A 222 -9.52 -21.19 7.34
C TYR A 222 -10.87 -21.83 7.71
N LEU A 223 -11.22 -21.90 9.00
CA LEU A 223 -12.45 -22.51 9.48
C LEU A 223 -13.70 -21.73 9.05
N LEU A 224 -13.67 -20.41 9.19
CA LEU A 224 -14.78 -19.52 8.79
C LEU A 224 -15.07 -19.67 7.29
N THR A 225 -14.03 -19.60 6.47
CA THR A 225 -14.19 -19.67 5.02
C THR A 225 -14.56 -21.06 4.55
N ARG A 226 -14.03 -22.12 5.18
CA ARG A 226 -14.43 -23.50 4.91
C ARG A 226 -15.91 -23.72 5.16
N ALA A 227 -16.46 -23.16 6.24
CA ALA A 227 -17.88 -23.25 6.56
C ALA A 227 -18.78 -22.48 5.59
N MET A 228 -18.25 -21.49 4.88
CA MET A 228 -18.99 -20.69 3.89
C MET A 228 -18.88 -21.23 2.46
N THR A 229 -17.85 -22.01 2.17
CA THR A 229 -17.72 -22.71 0.89
C THR A 229 -18.49 -24.02 0.93
N PRO A 230 -19.20 -24.41 -0.16
CA PRO A 230 -19.89 -25.70 -0.21
C PRO A 230 -18.92 -26.85 0.08
N ASP A 231 -19.36 -27.86 0.83
CA ASP A 231 -18.60 -29.08 1.16
C ASP A 231 -18.29 -29.91 -0.10
N THR A 232 -17.42 -29.43 -1.00
CA THR A 232 -16.96 -30.20 -2.16
C THR A 232 -15.78 -31.12 -1.80
N VAL A 233 -15.72 -31.59 -0.55
CA VAL A 233 -14.85 -32.70 -0.14
C VAL A 233 -15.48 -34.05 -0.54
N SER A 234 -16.72 -34.06 -1.06
CA SER A 234 -17.19 -35.20 -1.85
C SER A 234 -16.62 -35.11 -3.26
N ASP A 235 -15.65 -35.98 -3.54
CA ASP A 235 -15.07 -36.25 -4.86
C ASP A 235 -16.12 -36.18 -6.00
N GLY A 236 -16.09 -35.10 -6.80
CA GLY A 236 -16.61 -35.16 -8.17
C GLY A 236 -17.58 -34.06 -8.62
N GLU A 237 -18.13 -33.22 -7.75
CA GLU A 237 -18.99 -32.12 -8.23
C GLU A 237 -18.17 -30.93 -8.74
N LYS A 238 -18.29 -30.69 -10.05
CA LYS A 238 -17.63 -29.62 -10.77
C LYS A 238 -18.40 -28.32 -10.52
N TRP A 239 -17.91 -27.49 -9.60
CA TRP A 239 -18.22 -26.06 -9.70
C TRP A 239 -17.60 -25.55 -11.00
N THR A 240 -18.40 -25.23 -12.01
CA THR A 240 -17.93 -24.47 -13.17
C THR A 240 -18.27 -23.02 -12.91
N GLY A 241 -17.26 -22.24 -12.52
CA GLY A 241 -17.49 -20.83 -12.28
C GLY A 241 -17.92 -20.12 -13.57
N PRO A 242 -18.89 -19.20 -13.51
CA PRO A 242 -19.53 -18.62 -14.70
C PRO A 242 -18.56 -17.84 -15.59
N LEU A 243 -17.44 -17.36 -15.03
CA LEU A 243 -16.40 -16.68 -15.80
C LEU A 243 -15.49 -17.65 -16.55
N ALA A 244 -15.36 -18.90 -16.09
CA ALA A 244 -14.58 -19.93 -16.76
C ALA A 244 -15.15 -20.27 -18.14
N GLU A 245 -16.47 -20.16 -18.35
CA GLU A 245 -17.09 -20.39 -19.67
C GLU A 245 -16.73 -19.31 -20.69
N ILE A 246 -16.47 -18.08 -20.22
CA ILE A 246 -16.17 -16.93 -21.09
C ILE A 246 -14.73 -16.99 -21.59
N VAL A 247 -13.78 -17.39 -20.74
CA VAL A 247 -12.34 -17.43 -21.07
C VAL A 247 -11.84 -18.82 -21.47
N GLY A 248 -12.56 -19.86 -21.04
CA GLY A 248 -12.18 -21.26 -21.22
C GLY A 248 -11.91 -21.69 -22.67
N PRO A 249 -12.67 -21.25 -23.69
CA PRO A 249 -12.37 -21.62 -25.08
C PRO A 249 -10.96 -21.18 -25.53
N LEU A 250 -10.51 -20.00 -25.10
CA LEU A 250 -9.19 -19.49 -25.45
C LEU A 250 -8.09 -20.24 -24.70
N THR A 251 -8.31 -20.54 -23.42
CA THR A 251 -7.36 -21.33 -22.62
C THR A 251 -7.23 -22.76 -23.13
N LYS A 252 -8.35 -23.42 -23.43
CA LYS A 252 -8.41 -24.78 -23.98
C LYS A 252 -7.72 -24.88 -25.35
N SER A 253 -7.75 -23.81 -26.15
CA SER A 253 -7.01 -23.76 -27.40
C SER A 253 -5.49 -23.78 -27.18
N MET A 254 -5.00 -23.26 -26.05
CA MET A 254 -3.57 -23.25 -25.74
C MET A 254 -3.10 -24.50 -24.99
N ILE A 255 -3.72 -24.84 -23.86
CA ILE A 255 -3.27 -25.95 -23.01
C ILE A 255 -4.44 -26.52 -22.21
N ILE A 256 -4.52 -27.85 -22.18
CA ILE A 256 -5.55 -28.58 -21.42
C ILE A 256 -4.85 -29.56 -20.48
N PRO A 257 -4.89 -29.34 -19.16
CA PRO A 257 -4.28 -30.23 -18.19
C PRO A 257 -5.07 -31.53 -18.05
N ASN A 258 -4.38 -32.66 -18.06
CA ASN A 258 -4.94 -33.99 -17.81
C ASN A 258 -5.24 -34.19 -16.32
N LYS A 259 -6.45 -33.83 -15.91
CA LYS A 259 -6.88 -33.90 -14.49
C LYS A 259 -6.89 -35.32 -13.94
N ASP A 260 -7.17 -36.33 -14.76
CA ASP A 260 -7.29 -37.71 -14.32
C ASP A 260 -5.91 -38.30 -14.02
N LEU A 261 -4.93 -38.07 -14.90
CA LEU A 261 -3.54 -38.45 -14.66
C LEU A 261 -2.99 -37.81 -13.38
N ILE A 262 -3.20 -36.50 -13.19
CA ILE A 262 -2.70 -35.78 -12.00
C ILE A 262 -3.29 -36.39 -10.71
N LYS A 263 -4.56 -36.82 -10.73
CA LYS A 263 -5.19 -37.52 -9.60
C LYS A 263 -4.66 -38.93 -9.38
N GLU A 264 -4.19 -39.62 -10.41
CA GLU A 264 -3.58 -40.93 -10.26
C GLU A 264 -2.14 -40.84 -9.74
N VAL A 265 -1.40 -39.80 -10.15
CA VAL A 265 -0.06 -39.50 -9.64
C VAL A 265 -0.11 -39.13 -8.16
N SER A 266 -1.10 -38.33 -7.73
CA SER A 266 -1.28 -38.01 -6.30
C SER A 266 -1.62 -39.22 -5.44
N LYS A 267 -2.15 -40.30 -6.05
CA LYS A 267 -2.40 -41.60 -5.39
C LYS A 267 -1.17 -42.52 -5.37
N GLY A 268 -0.01 -42.06 -5.86
CA GLY A 268 1.27 -42.78 -5.78
C GLY A 268 1.73 -43.46 -7.08
N LYS A 269 1.07 -43.23 -8.23
CA LYS A 269 1.59 -43.70 -9.54
C LYS A 269 2.72 -42.79 -10.02
N SER A 270 3.74 -43.36 -10.67
CA SER A 270 4.83 -42.58 -11.25
C SER A 270 4.44 -42.00 -12.62
N CYS A 271 4.74 -40.73 -12.87
CA CYS A 271 4.45 -40.08 -14.15
C CYS A 271 5.00 -40.82 -15.37
N SER A 272 6.14 -41.50 -15.24
CA SER A 272 6.75 -42.30 -16.30
C SER A 272 5.87 -43.41 -16.87
N GLN A 273 4.79 -43.81 -16.18
CA GLN A 273 3.82 -44.80 -16.67
C GLN A 273 2.88 -44.24 -17.73
N PHE A 274 2.76 -42.92 -17.84
CA PHE A 274 1.86 -42.23 -18.76
C PHE A 274 2.59 -41.61 -19.95
N TYR A 275 3.90 -41.84 -20.07
CA TYR A 275 4.73 -41.40 -21.19
C TYR A 275 5.35 -42.60 -21.91
N PRO A 276 5.68 -42.47 -23.21
CA PRO A 276 5.46 -41.32 -24.08
C PRO A 276 3.99 -41.14 -24.48
N VAL A 277 3.65 -39.96 -25.02
CA VAL A 277 2.33 -39.69 -25.60
C VAL A 277 2.20 -40.44 -26.93
N GLU A 278 1.17 -41.26 -27.09
CA GLU A 278 0.96 -42.04 -28.32
C GLU A 278 -0.51 -42.01 -28.75
N CYS A 279 -0.77 -41.60 -30.00
CA CYS A 279 -2.11 -41.58 -30.59
C CYS A 279 -2.30 -42.69 -31.63
N PHE A 280 -3.44 -43.40 -31.54
CA PHE A 280 -3.78 -44.50 -32.45
C PHE A 280 -5.14 -44.27 -33.13
N ASN A 281 -5.26 -44.63 -34.40
CA ASN A 281 -6.56 -44.64 -35.08
C ASN A 281 -7.41 -45.83 -34.61
N SER A 282 -8.69 -45.88 -35.02
CA SER A 282 -9.61 -46.99 -34.70
C SER A 282 -9.16 -48.38 -35.18
N ALA A 283 -8.12 -48.47 -36.01
CA ALA A 283 -7.51 -49.71 -36.48
C ALA A 283 -6.25 -50.12 -35.69
N GLY A 284 -5.85 -49.35 -34.67
CA GLY A 284 -4.69 -49.63 -33.83
C GLY A 284 -3.34 -49.21 -34.43
N ASN A 285 -3.33 -48.43 -35.51
CA ASN A 285 -2.10 -47.93 -36.13
C ASN A 285 -1.78 -46.50 -35.66
N PRO A 286 -0.49 -46.11 -35.53
CA PRO A 286 -0.10 -44.74 -35.23
C PRO A 286 -0.70 -43.76 -36.24
N THR A 287 -1.25 -42.65 -35.75
CA THR A 287 -1.91 -41.64 -36.60
C THR A 287 -1.25 -40.27 -36.47
N THR A 288 -1.30 -39.48 -37.54
CA THR A 288 -0.93 -38.06 -37.56
C THR A 288 -2.14 -37.14 -37.32
N ASP A 289 -3.32 -37.73 -37.12
CA ASP A 289 -4.59 -37.04 -36.90
C ASP A 289 -4.88 -36.92 -35.39
N TYR A 290 -4.60 -35.73 -34.85
CA TYR A 290 -4.56 -35.46 -33.41
C TYR A 290 -5.92 -35.02 -32.88
N ASP A 291 -6.79 -36.01 -32.67
CA ASP A 291 -8.12 -35.81 -32.11
C ASP A 291 -8.28 -36.55 -30.77
N TYR A 292 -9.21 -36.09 -29.94
CA TYR A 292 -9.59 -36.70 -28.67
C TYR A 292 -9.85 -38.21 -28.78
N THR A 293 -10.52 -38.66 -29.84
CA THR A 293 -10.82 -40.08 -30.03
C THR A 293 -9.55 -40.89 -30.28
N ASN A 294 -8.63 -40.38 -31.09
CA ASN A 294 -7.42 -41.11 -31.46
C ASN A 294 -6.36 -41.07 -30.35
N CYS A 295 -6.24 -39.94 -29.65
CA CYS A 295 -5.21 -39.73 -28.63
C CYS A 295 -5.67 -40.13 -27.22
N VAL A 296 -6.88 -39.77 -26.81
CA VAL A 296 -7.35 -39.99 -25.42
C VAL A 296 -8.10 -41.31 -25.27
N LYS A 297 -8.96 -41.70 -26.22
CA LYS A 297 -9.71 -42.97 -26.11
C LYS A 297 -8.92 -44.19 -26.58
N ASN A 298 -8.19 -44.05 -27.68
CA ASN A 298 -7.46 -45.16 -28.31
C ASN A 298 -5.96 -45.15 -27.98
N GLY A 299 -5.47 -44.10 -27.32
CA GLY A 299 -4.06 -43.87 -27.07
C GLY A 299 -3.73 -43.55 -25.63
N GLN A 300 -2.53 -43.01 -25.44
CA GLN A 300 -1.97 -42.64 -24.15
C GLN A 300 -1.58 -41.18 -24.18
N VAL A 301 -2.15 -40.38 -23.26
CA VAL A 301 -1.86 -38.95 -23.11
C VAL A 301 -1.14 -38.67 -21.80
N GLY A 302 -0.21 -37.72 -21.86
CA GLY A 302 0.57 -37.25 -20.72
C GLY A 302 -0.17 -36.19 -19.91
N LEU A 303 0.60 -35.25 -19.36
CA LEU A 303 0.10 -34.12 -18.57
C LEU A 303 -0.81 -33.18 -19.38
N ILE A 304 -0.66 -33.16 -20.71
CA ILE A 304 -1.53 -32.41 -21.64
C ILE A 304 -2.52 -33.38 -22.30
N SER A 305 -3.81 -33.04 -22.27
CA SER A 305 -4.90 -33.80 -22.87
C SER A 305 -5.57 -33.03 -24.02
N CYS A 306 -6.45 -33.69 -24.78
CA CYS A 306 -7.31 -33.06 -25.78
C CYS A 306 -8.73 -32.79 -25.23
N ASP A 307 -9.49 -31.89 -25.85
CA ASP A 307 -10.84 -31.55 -25.40
C ASP A 307 -11.85 -32.64 -25.81
N LYS A 308 -12.71 -33.04 -24.87
CA LYS A 308 -13.74 -34.04 -25.11
C LYS A 308 -14.91 -33.47 -25.93
N ASP A 309 -15.18 -32.18 -25.80
CA ASP A 309 -16.38 -31.55 -26.34
C ASP A 309 -16.18 -31.05 -27.78
N SER A 310 -15.05 -30.42 -28.10
CA SER A 310 -14.70 -30.02 -29.48
C SER A 310 -14.04 -31.14 -30.28
N GLY A 311 -13.40 -32.10 -29.61
CA GLY A 311 -12.62 -33.16 -30.25
C GLY A 311 -11.18 -32.76 -30.56
N ASP A 312 -10.84 -31.47 -30.50
CA ASP A 312 -9.53 -30.94 -30.87
C ASP A 312 -8.49 -31.04 -29.73
N CYS A 313 -7.22 -31.19 -30.11
CA CYS A 313 -6.09 -31.10 -29.19
C CYS A 313 -5.54 -29.66 -29.11
N PRO A 314 -4.99 -29.24 -27.94
CA PRO A 314 -4.49 -27.88 -27.73
C PRO A 314 -3.17 -27.62 -28.49
N ALA A 315 -2.82 -26.35 -28.70
CA ALA A 315 -1.66 -25.94 -29.50
C ALA A 315 -0.31 -26.50 -29.00
N TYR A 316 -0.16 -26.71 -27.68
CA TYR A 316 1.05 -27.27 -27.09
C TYR A 316 1.04 -28.80 -26.97
N PHE A 317 0.01 -29.48 -27.48
CA PHE A 317 -0.01 -30.94 -27.53
C PHE A 317 0.95 -31.47 -28.61
N GLN A 318 1.78 -32.43 -28.25
CA GLN A 318 2.74 -33.06 -29.16
C GLN A 318 2.63 -34.59 -29.06
N ASN A 319 2.49 -35.26 -30.22
CA ASN A 319 2.54 -36.72 -30.29
C ASN A 319 3.99 -37.19 -30.12
N GLY A 320 4.22 -38.24 -29.33
CA GLY A 320 5.55 -38.72 -28.96
C GLY A 320 6.23 -37.90 -27.86
N ALA A 321 5.53 -36.94 -27.24
CA ALA A 321 6.09 -36.12 -26.17
C ALA A 321 6.56 -37.00 -25.00
N VAL A 322 7.71 -36.65 -24.44
CA VAL A 322 8.18 -37.17 -23.15
C VAL A 322 7.79 -36.21 -22.02
N GLN A 323 7.92 -36.66 -20.78
CA GLN A 323 7.56 -35.87 -19.59
C GLN A 323 8.16 -34.44 -19.61
N SER A 324 9.43 -34.31 -20.04
CA SER A 324 10.09 -32.99 -20.08
C SER A 324 9.48 -32.03 -21.10
N ASP A 325 8.86 -32.52 -22.16
CA ASP A 325 8.30 -31.67 -23.23
C ASP A 325 6.98 -31.04 -22.76
N ASP A 326 6.15 -31.82 -22.06
CA ASP A 326 4.92 -31.34 -21.43
C ASP A 326 5.24 -30.38 -20.28
N GLU A 327 6.23 -30.70 -19.43
CA GLU A 327 6.67 -29.81 -18.35
C GLU A 327 7.22 -28.49 -18.91
N MET A 328 8.01 -28.53 -19.98
CA MET A 328 8.52 -27.34 -20.67
C MET A 328 7.37 -26.50 -21.26
N SER A 329 6.40 -27.15 -21.89
CA SER A 329 5.19 -26.48 -22.42
C SER A 329 4.38 -25.81 -21.30
N GLY A 330 4.29 -26.47 -20.14
CA GLY A 330 3.72 -25.89 -18.92
C GLY A 330 4.45 -24.61 -18.48
N TRP A 331 5.77 -24.64 -18.38
CA TRP A 331 6.57 -23.46 -18.03
C TRP A 331 6.43 -22.32 -19.04
N VAL A 332 6.45 -22.61 -20.34
CA VAL A 332 6.29 -21.61 -21.40
C VAL A 332 4.93 -20.92 -21.29
N CYS A 333 3.85 -21.69 -21.18
CA CYS A 333 2.50 -21.13 -21.00
C CYS A 333 2.36 -20.36 -19.68
N PHE A 334 3.03 -20.80 -18.61
CA PHE A 334 3.02 -20.10 -17.33
C PHE A 334 3.68 -18.72 -17.43
N PHE A 335 4.89 -18.60 -17.98
CA PHE A 335 5.53 -17.29 -18.15
C PHE A 335 4.81 -16.40 -19.17
N LEU A 336 4.25 -16.99 -20.24
CA LEU A 336 3.43 -16.28 -21.20
C LEU A 336 2.17 -15.69 -20.55
N SER A 337 1.54 -16.43 -19.64
CA SER A 337 0.40 -15.95 -18.86
C SER A 337 0.78 -14.77 -17.96
N ILE A 338 1.92 -14.83 -17.27
CA ILE A 338 2.44 -13.71 -16.44
C ILE A 338 2.73 -12.48 -17.31
N PHE A 339 3.29 -12.68 -18.50
CA PHE A 339 3.54 -11.59 -19.44
C PHE A 339 2.25 -10.88 -19.87
N PHE A 340 1.22 -11.64 -20.28
CA PHE A 340 -0.10 -11.07 -20.60
C PHE A 340 -0.76 -10.39 -19.39
N LEU A 341 -0.66 -11.00 -18.21
CA LEU A 341 -1.14 -10.48 -16.95
C LEU A 341 -0.53 -9.09 -16.68
N VAL A 342 0.80 -8.96 -16.75
CA VAL A 342 1.52 -7.68 -16.53
C VAL A 342 1.13 -6.62 -17.57
N ILE A 343 1.10 -6.96 -18.86
CA ILE A 343 0.71 -5.99 -19.91
C ILE A 343 -0.70 -5.47 -19.68
N CYS A 344 -1.64 -6.39 -19.41
CA CYS A 344 -3.01 -6.05 -19.14
C CYS A 344 -3.14 -5.08 -17.97
N LEU A 345 -2.44 -5.35 -16.86
CA LEU A 345 -2.45 -4.48 -15.69
C LEU A 345 -1.87 -3.11 -16.00
N VAL A 346 -0.76 -3.01 -16.74
CA VAL A 346 -0.17 -1.72 -17.13
C VAL A 346 -1.13 -0.90 -18.00
N VAL A 347 -1.79 -1.53 -18.96
CA VAL A 347 -2.80 -0.87 -19.81
C VAL A 347 -3.98 -0.39 -18.97
N MET A 348 -4.50 -1.26 -18.10
CA MET A 348 -5.57 -0.93 -17.18
C MET A 348 -5.19 0.25 -16.27
N ILE A 349 -3.97 0.24 -15.70
CA ILE A 349 -3.43 1.33 -14.88
C ILE A 349 -3.39 2.65 -15.65
N LYS A 350 -2.89 2.66 -16.90
CA LYS A 350 -2.79 3.88 -17.70
C LYS A 350 -4.16 4.47 -18.03
N ILE A 351 -5.11 3.64 -18.42
CA ILE A 351 -6.48 4.07 -18.76
C ILE A 351 -7.14 4.69 -17.51
N LEU A 352 -7.06 4.02 -16.36
CA LEU A 352 -7.72 4.46 -15.13
C LEU A 352 -7.07 5.70 -14.52
N SER A 353 -5.73 5.78 -14.56
CA SER A 353 -4.99 6.97 -14.14
C SER A 353 -5.35 8.19 -14.99
N SER A 354 -5.54 8.01 -16.31
CA SER A 354 -6.00 9.08 -17.20
C SER A 354 -7.40 9.58 -16.87
N LEU A 355 -8.30 8.71 -16.39
CA LEU A 355 -9.66 9.11 -15.98
C LEU A 355 -9.66 9.86 -14.64
N LEU A 356 -8.86 9.41 -13.68
CA LEU A 356 -8.81 9.99 -12.33
C LEU A 356 -8.09 11.35 -12.31
N LEU A 357 -6.98 11.49 -13.04
CA LEU A 357 -6.20 12.74 -13.10
C LEU A 357 -6.89 13.85 -13.94
N GLY A 358 -7.85 13.50 -14.80
CA GLY A 358 -8.65 14.46 -15.55
C GLY A 358 -9.75 15.15 -14.75
N SER A 359 -10.04 14.67 -13.53
CA SER A 359 -11.09 15.23 -12.67
C SER A 359 -10.62 16.48 -11.91
N SER A 360 -11.43 17.54 -11.87
CA SER A 360 -11.10 18.80 -11.18
C SER A 360 -10.86 18.60 -9.68
N LYS A 361 -9.76 19.15 -9.15
CA LYS A 361 -9.42 19.14 -7.71
C LYS A 361 -10.57 19.63 -6.82
N ARG A 362 -11.42 20.54 -7.31
CA ARG A 362 -12.61 21.06 -6.60
C ARG A 362 -13.72 20.02 -6.41
N ILE A 363 -13.92 19.14 -7.40
CA ILE A 363 -14.92 18.05 -7.34
C ILE A 363 -14.48 17.01 -6.32
N LEU A 364 -13.19 16.67 -6.34
CA LEU A 364 -12.63 15.69 -5.42
C LEU A 364 -12.62 16.19 -3.97
N ARG A 365 -12.43 17.51 -3.74
CA ARG A 365 -12.51 18.14 -2.42
C ARG A 365 -13.94 18.18 -1.85
N ARG A 366 -14.98 18.24 -2.70
CA ARG A 366 -16.39 18.10 -2.25
C ARG A 366 -16.72 16.65 -1.91
N ALA A 367 -16.29 15.70 -2.75
CA ALA A 367 -16.50 14.27 -2.52
C ALA A 367 -15.80 13.74 -1.26
N THR A 368 -14.85 14.50 -0.69
CA THR A 368 -14.07 14.11 0.49
C THR A 368 -14.61 14.67 1.82
N ASN A 369 -15.60 15.57 1.81
CA ASN A 369 -16.23 16.07 3.05
C ASN A 369 -17.38 15.17 3.53
N LEU A 370 -17.17 13.84 3.49
CA LEU A 370 -18.19 12.82 3.76
C LEU A 370 -17.90 12.06 5.06
N ASN A 371 -18.93 11.44 5.62
CA ASN A 371 -18.80 10.48 6.72
C ASN A 371 -17.73 9.43 6.34
N GLY A 372 -16.78 9.12 7.24
CA GLY A 372 -15.67 8.22 6.92
C GLY A 372 -16.11 6.80 6.50
N TYR A 373 -17.29 6.33 6.93
CA TYR A 373 -17.84 5.07 6.40
C TYR A 373 -18.28 5.18 4.94
N LEU A 374 -18.82 6.32 4.53
CA LEU A 374 -19.14 6.61 3.13
C LEU A 374 -17.86 6.76 2.29
N ALA A 375 -16.84 7.41 2.83
CA ALA A 375 -15.53 7.48 2.20
C ALA A 375 -14.90 6.09 1.98
N MET A 376 -15.08 5.17 2.93
CA MET A 376 -14.71 3.77 2.78
C MET A 376 -15.51 3.07 1.67
N GLY A 377 -16.83 3.28 1.61
CA GLY A 377 -17.65 2.77 0.51
C GLY A 377 -17.21 3.27 -0.87
N ILE A 378 -16.83 4.55 -0.96
CA ILE A 378 -16.29 5.15 -2.20
C ILE A 378 -14.96 4.51 -2.57
N GLY A 379 -14.03 4.35 -1.62
CA GLY A 379 -12.74 3.69 -1.87
C GLY A 379 -12.90 2.25 -2.37
N ALA A 380 -13.85 1.51 -1.78
CA ALA A 380 -14.20 0.16 -2.22
C ALA A 380 -14.78 0.17 -3.63
N GLY A 381 -15.77 1.03 -3.90
CA GLY A 381 -16.41 1.15 -5.21
C GLY A 381 -15.38 1.51 -6.30
N ILE A 382 -14.57 2.55 -6.09
CA ILE A 382 -13.50 2.95 -7.01
C ILE A 382 -12.60 1.75 -7.28
N THR A 383 -12.15 1.04 -6.25
CA THR A 383 -11.22 -0.08 -6.42
C THR A 383 -11.86 -1.30 -7.08
N ILE A 384 -13.15 -1.57 -6.90
CA ILE A 384 -13.86 -2.63 -7.62
C ILE A 384 -13.90 -2.33 -9.13
N PHE A 385 -14.15 -1.07 -9.50
CA PHE A 385 -14.15 -0.65 -10.90
C PHE A 385 -12.74 -0.61 -11.49
N VAL A 386 -11.78 -0.11 -10.71
CA VAL A 386 -10.38 0.10 -11.11
C VAL A 386 -9.57 -1.21 -11.04
N GLN A 387 -10.01 -2.20 -10.27
CA GLN A 387 -9.35 -3.48 -9.99
C GLN A 387 -7.95 -3.36 -9.34
N SER A 388 -7.52 -2.15 -8.97
CA SER A 388 -6.22 -1.88 -8.35
C SER A 388 -6.36 -0.87 -7.21
N SER A 389 -6.11 -1.31 -5.99
CA SER A 389 -6.02 -0.41 -4.83
C SER A 389 -4.85 0.54 -4.95
N SER A 390 -3.71 0.08 -5.47
CA SER A 390 -2.49 0.88 -5.64
C SER A 390 -2.75 2.13 -6.49
N ILE A 391 -3.55 2.05 -7.56
CA ILE A 391 -3.94 3.23 -8.35
C ILE A 391 -4.75 4.20 -7.49
N THR A 392 -5.81 3.71 -6.84
CA THR A 392 -6.70 4.52 -6.00
C THR A 392 -5.91 5.26 -4.94
N THR A 393 -5.01 4.57 -4.23
CA THR A 393 -4.18 5.14 -3.17
C THR A 393 -3.03 6.01 -3.70
N SER A 394 -2.50 5.71 -4.89
CA SER A 394 -1.45 6.50 -5.54
C SER A 394 -1.98 7.82 -6.08
N VAL A 395 -3.25 7.92 -6.45
CA VAL A 395 -3.88 9.21 -6.81
C VAL A 395 -4.11 10.08 -5.57
N LEU A 396 -4.48 9.46 -4.45
CA LEU A 396 -4.69 10.17 -3.18
C LEU A 396 -3.37 10.69 -2.58
N THR A 397 -2.27 9.97 -2.78
CA THR A 397 -0.95 10.30 -2.21
C THR A 397 -0.46 11.72 -2.59
N PRO A 398 -0.42 12.12 -3.87
CA PRO A 398 -0.06 13.48 -4.25
C PRO A 398 -1.03 14.54 -3.73
N LEU A 399 -2.32 14.22 -3.63
CA LEU A 399 -3.35 15.13 -3.13
C LEU A 399 -3.19 15.40 -1.63
N ALA A 400 -2.78 14.38 -0.87
CA ALA A 400 -2.39 14.56 0.53
C ALA A 400 -1.13 15.44 0.62
N GLY A 401 -0.17 15.20 -0.27
CA GLY A 401 1.01 16.04 -0.43
C GLY A 401 0.73 17.52 -0.68
N LEU A 402 -0.22 17.80 -1.57
CA LEU A 402 -0.69 19.14 -1.89
C LEU A 402 -1.65 19.75 -0.84
N ASP A 403 -1.90 19.04 0.27
CA ASP A 403 -2.82 19.44 1.33
C ASP A 403 -4.28 19.61 0.87
N VAL A 404 -4.65 18.97 -0.25
CA VAL A 404 -6.02 18.96 -0.78
C VAL A 404 -6.92 18.01 0.02
N ILE A 405 -6.34 16.90 0.49
CA ILE A 405 -7.02 15.90 1.32
C ILE A 405 -6.24 15.69 2.61
N SER A 406 -6.96 15.59 3.73
CA SER A 406 -6.34 15.30 5.01
C SER A 406 -6.11 13.79 5.19
N LEU A 407 -5.17 13.41 6.05
CA LEU A 407 -4.84 12.02 6.33
C LEU A 407 -6.05 11.24 6.89
N GLU A 408 -6.90 11.92 7.66
CA GLU A 408 -8.09 11.37 8.32
C GLU A 408 -9.18 11.00 7.33
N VAL A 409 -9.24 11.71 6.19
CA VAL A 409 -10.14 11.39 5.09
C VAL A 409 -9.54 10.34 4.18
N MET A 410 -8.23 10.43 3.90
CA MET A 410 -7.53 9.45 3.09
C MET A 410 -7.57 8.05 3.72
N PHE A 411 -7.46 7.94 5.04
CA PHE A 411 -7.43 6.67 5.74
C PHE A 411 -8.64 5.76 5.45
N PRO A 412 -9.90 6.16 5.71
CA PRO A 412 -11.05 5.33 5.38
C PRO A 412 -11.17 5.01 3.89
N ILE A 413 -10.79 5.91 2.98
CA ILE A 413 -10.79 5.64 1.53
C ILE A 413 -9.82 4.50 1.21
N THR A 414 -8.62 4.50 1.82
CA THR A 414 -7.65 3.41 1.64
C THR A 414 -8.13 2.08 2.21
N LEU A 415 -8.82 2.08 3.36
CA LEU A 415 -9.46 0.87 3.91
C LEU A 415 -10.53 0.32 2.97
N GLY A 416 -11.30 1.21 2.36
CA GLY A 416 -12.24 0.86 1.30
C GLY A 416 -11.55 0.19 0.12
N ALA A 417 -10.44 0.77 -0.34
CA ALA A 417 -9.66 0.20 -1.44
C ALA A 417 -9.17 -1.23 -1.15
N ASN A 418 -8.83 -1.54 0.09
CA ASN A 418 -8.48 -2.90 0.50
C ASN A 418 -9.64 -3.88 0.38
N ILE A 419 -10.85 -3.48 0.81
CA ILE A 419 -12.06 -4.28 0.58
C ILE A 419 -12.25 -4.48 -0.93
N GLY A 420 -12.18 -3.42 -1.72
CA GLY A 420 -12.39 -3.50 -3.16
C GLY A 420 -11.40 -4.44 -3.87
N THR A 421 -10.14 -4.48 -3.42
CA THR A 421 -9.10 -5.38 -3.97
C THR A 421 -9.46 -6.85 -3.82
N THR A 422 -10.19 -7.22 -2.78
CA THR A 422 -10.56 -8.63 -2.53
C THR A 422 -11.50 -9.19 -3.61
N VAL A 423 -12.24 -8.32 -4.30
CA VAL A 423 -13.11 -8.71 -5.42
C VAL A 423 -12.28 -9.32 -6.56
N THR A 424 -11.03 -8.90 -6.76
CA THR A 424 -10.18 -9.48 -7.80
C THR A 424 -9.90 -10.96 -7.52
N GLY A 425 -9.64 -11.31 -6.26
CA GLY A 425 -9.45 -12.69 -5.82
C GLY A 425 -10.72 -13.51 -5.97
N ILE A 426 -11.89 -12.92 -5.70
CA ILE A 426 -13.19 -13.56 -5.92
C ILE A 426 -13.41 -13.82 -7.42
N LEU A 427 -13.11 -12.86 -8.30
CA LEU A 427 -13.19 -13.05 -9.75
C LEU A 427 -12.24 -14.16 -10.22
N ALA A 428 -11.00 -14.21 -9.71
CA ALA A 428 -10.06 -15.29 -9.97
C ALA A 428 -10.61 -16.66 -9.52
N ALA A 429 -11.23 -16.71 -8.33
CA ALA A 429 -11.85 -17.93 -7.83
C ALA A 429 -13.08 -18.36 -8.64
N LEU A 430 -13.83 -17.41 -9.22
CA LEU A 430 -14.94 -17.69 -10.14
C LEU A 430 -14.50 -18.15 -11.54
N VAL A 431 -13.22 -18.02 -11.87
CA VAL A 431 -12.63 -18.68 -13.05
C VAL A 431 -12.18 -20.10 -12.70
N SER A 432 -11.81 -20.35 -11.44
CA SER A 432 -11.43 -21.67 -10.96
C SER A 432 -12.64 -22.62 -10.84
N SER A 433 -12.42 -23.90 -11.15
CA SER A 433 -13.44 -24.94 -11.00
C SER A 433 -13.48 -25.59 -9.60
N LYS A 434 -12.91 -24.94 -8.58
CA LYS A 434 -12.74 -25.51 -7.23
C LYS A 434 -13.18 -24.58 -6.12
N ALA A 435 -13.85 -25.14 -5.11
CA ALA A 435 -14.24 -24.41 -3.91
C ALA A 435 -13.05 -23.95 -3.06
N THR A 436 -11.91 -24.65 -3.10
CA THR A 436 -10.68 -24.27 -2.39
C THR A 436 -10.15 -22.90 -2.85
N ALA A 437 -10.26 -22.58 -4.15
CA ALA A 437 -9.90 -21.26 -4.66
C ALA A 437 -10.85 -20.17 -4.13
N MET A 438 -12.15 -20.46 -4.04
CA MET A 438 -13.13 -19.55 -3.43
C MET A 438 -12.87 -19.36 -1.94
N GLN A 439 -12.48 -20.42 -1.22
CA GLN A 439 -12.13 -20.36 0.19
C GLN A 439 -11.01 -19.36 0.45
N VAL A 440 -9.95 -19.42 -0.35
CA VAL A 440 -8.80 -18.50 -0.28
C VAL A 440 -9.21 -17.05 -0.62
N ALA A 441 -10.05 -16.85 -1.64
CA ALA A 441 -10.56 -15.52 -1.98
C ALA A 441 -11.42 -14.92 -0.86
N LEU A 442 -12.27 -15.72 -0.22
CA LEU A 442 -13.06 -15.31 0.94
C LEU A 442 -12.16 -15.04 2.16
N ALA A 443 -11.09 -15.82 2.35
CA ALA A 443 -10.14 -15.57 3.43
C ALA A 443 -9.49 -14.19 3.28
N HIS A 444 -9.16 -13.79 2.05
CA HIS A 444 -8.67 -12.44 1.79
C HIS A 444 -9.68 -11.36 2.16
N LEU A 445 -10.95 -11.54 1.80
CA LEU A 445 -12.03 -10.61 2.15
C LEU A 445 -12.19 -10.49 3.68
N PHE A 446 -12.31 -11.63 4.38
CA PHE A 446 -12.50 -11.65 5.83
C PHE A 446 -11.29 -11.16 6.60
N PHE A 447 -10.07 -11.39 6.12
CA PHE A 447 -8.86 -10.80 6.69
C PHE A 447 -8.95 -9.27 6.70
N ASN A 448 -9.30 -8.66 5.56
CA ASN A 448 -9.43 -7.21 5.45
C ASN A 448 -10.58 -6.66 6.29
N ILE A 449 -11.75 -7.30 6.27
CA ILE A 449 -12.90 -6.91 7.09
C ILE A 449 -12.55 -7.00 8.58
N SER A 450 -11.90 -8.08 9.02
CA SER A 450 -11.48 -8.27 10.42
C SER A 450 -10.54 -7.15 10.86
N GLY A 451 -9.53 -6.82 10.03
CA GLY A 451 -8.61 -5.71 10.31
C GLY A 451 -9.35 -4.37 10.45
N ILE A 452 -10.31 -4.09 9.57
CA ILE A 452 -11.12 -2.87 9.62
C ILE A 452 -11.97 -2.82 10.89
N ILE A 453 -12.65 -3.91 11.25
CA ILE A 453 -13.46 -4.00 12.48
C ILE A 453 -12.61 -3.73 13.73
N ILE A 454 -11.36 -4.20 13.74
CA ILE A 454 -10.43 -3.99 14.84
C ILE A 454 -9.99 -2.52 14.91
N PHE A 455 -9.50 -1.95 13.80
CA PHE A 455 -8.81 -0.66 13.84
C PHE A 455 -9.67 0.57 13.56
N TYR A 456 -10.81 0.46 12.88
CA TYR A 456 -11.54 1.65 12.39
C TYR A 456 -12.72 2.10 13.28
N PRO A 457 -13.65 1.24 13.72
CA PRO A 457 -14.77 1.63 14.58
C PRO A 457 -14.34 2.16 15.95
N ILE A 458 -13.27 1.60 16.53
CA ILE A 458 -12.80 1.93 17.87
C ILE A 458 -11.92 3.20 17.79
N PRO A 459 -12.33 4.35 18.37
CA PRO A 459 -11.63 5.63 18.17
C PRO A 459 -10.16 5.63 18.58
N TRP A 460 -9.83 4.92 19.67
CA TRP A 460 -8.45 4.81 20.14
C TRP A 460 -7.59 3.92 19.22
N MET A 461 -8.15 2.82 18.70
CA MET A 461 -7.43 1.95 17.76
C MET A 461 -7.18 2.67 16.43
N ARG A 462 -8.14 3.46 15.97
CA ARG A 462 -8.04 4.28 14.75
C ARG A 462 -6.90 5.29 14.79
N GLN A 463 -6.54 5.78 15.98
CA GLN A 463 -5.46 6.75 16.13
C GLN A 463 -4.07 6.14 15.90
N TRP A 464 -3.89 4.83 16.09
CA TRP A 464 -2.57 4.19 15.95
C TRP A 464 -2.03 4.27 14.50
N PRO A 465 -2.77 3.82 13.46
CA PRO A 465 -2.35 3.99 12.08
C PRO A 465 -2.02 5.44 11.72
N LEU A 466 -2.89 6.38 12.12
CA LEU A 466 -2.72 7.81 11.83
C LEU A 466 -1.48 8.41 12.51
N LYS A 467 -1.23 8.11 13.78
CA LYS A 467 -0.07 8.65 14.53
C LYS A 467 1.25 8.14 13.96
N ILE A 468 1.35 6.84 13.68
CA ILE A 468 2.57 6.24 13.13
C ILE A 468 2.81 6.76 11.71
N ALA A 469 1.78 6.88 10.87
CA ALA A 469 1.91 7.43 9.52
C ALA A 469 2.38 8.90 9.54
N ARG A 470 1.84 9.74 10.42
CA ARG A 470 2.35 11.12 10.60
C ARG A 470 3.80 11.13 11.08
N TRP A 471 4.17 10.23 11.99
CA TRP A 471 5.55 10.11 12.45
C TRP A 471 6.50 9.71 11.31
N LEU A 472 6.12 8.73 10.48
CA LEU A 472 6.86 8.34 9.27
C LEU A 472 7.00 9.51 8.29
N GLY A 473 5.95 10.30 8.09
CA GLY A 473 6.02 11.55 7.31
C GLY A 473 6.99 12.56 7.91
N LEU A 474 7.00 12.78 9.22
CA LEU A 474 7.94 13.70 9.88
C LEU A 474 9.41 13.26 9.72
N CYS A 475 9.66 11.95 9.63
CA CYS A 475 11.00 11.42 9.34
C CYS A 475 11.51 11.86 7.96
N THR A 476 10.64 11.98 6.95
CA THR A 476 11.05 12.43 5.61
C THR A 476 11.46 13.90 5.59
N ARG A 477 10.83 14.74 6.42
CA ARG A 477 11.23 16.14 6.59
C ARG A 477 12.63 16.26 7.19
N ARG A 478 13.00 15.36 8.11
CA ARG A 478 14.34 15.31 8.73
C ARG A 478 15.40 14.77 7.77
N ASN A 479 15.05 13.78 6.95
CA ASN A 479 15.93 13.20 5.94
C ASN A 479 15.14 12.84 4.68
N LYS A 480 15.38 13.58 3.59
CA LYS A 480 14.72 13.35 2.29
C LYS A 480 14.96 11.96 1.68
N PHE A 481 16.02 11.26 2.12
CA PHE A 481 16.32 9.88 1.67
C PHE A 481 15.68 8.80 2.55
N PHE A 482 14.99 9.18 3.64
CA PHE A 482 14.27 8.24 4.51
C PHE A 482 13.28 7.33 3.75
N PRO A 483 12.49 7.82 2.77
CA PRO A 483 11.60 6.97 1.97
C PRO A 483 12.31 5.78 1.29
N ILE A 484 13.49 6.01 0.71
CA ILE A 484 14.27 4.97 0.02
C ILE A 484 14.72 3.91 1.03
N PHE A 485 15.26 4.36 2.17
CA PHE A 485 15.65 3.46 3.25
C PHE A 485 14.46 2.65 3.78
N TYR A 486 13.32 3.30 3.98
CA TYR A 486 12.08 2.66 4.40
C TYR A 486 11.68 1.55 3.42
N ILE A 487 11.66 1.83 2.12
CA ILE A 487 11.27 0.83 1.10
C ILE A 487 12.20 -0.38 1.12
N VAL A 488 13.52 -0.13 1.06
CA VAL A 488 14.53 -1.20 1.03
C VAL A 488 14.44 -2.04 2.31
N PHE A 489 14.31 -1.40 3.47
CA PHE A 489 14.26 -2.11 4.74
C PHE A 489 12.95 -2.90 4.90
N THR A 490 11.81 -2.23 4.78
CA THR A 490 10.49 -2.79 5.08
C THR A 490 10.05 -3.86 4.08
N PHE A 491 10.37 -3.71 2.80
CA PHE A 491 9.85 -4.61 1.75
C PHE A 491 10.86 -5.60 1.18
N PHE A 492 12.16 -5.42 1.44
CA PHE A 492 13.19 -6.36 0.99
C PHE A 492 13.97 -6.94 2.16
N VAL A 493 14.69 -6.12 2.94
CA VAL A 493 15.58 -6.63 3.99
C VAL A 493 14.81 -7.35 5.08
N PHE A 494 13.73 -6.77 5.59
CA PHE A 494 12.94 -7.36 6.67
C PHE A 494 12.27 -8.69 6.25
N PRO A 495 11.56 -8.78 5.10
CA PRO A 495 11.00 -10.06 4.64
C PRO A 495 12.06 -11.09 4.28
N LEU A 496 13.17 -10.71 3.63
CA LEU A 496 14.24 -11.66 3.27
C LEU A 496 14.96 -12.22 4.50
N THR A 497 15.18 -11.38 5.52
CA THR A 497 15.80 -11.84 6.77
C THR A 497 14.86 -12.77 7.54
N LEU A 498 13.57 -12.43 7.67
CA LEU A 498 12.58 -13.32 8.28
C LEU A 498 12.42 -14.63 7.50
N LEU A 499 12.40 -14.58 6.17
CA LEU A 499 12.35 -15.77 5.33
C LEU A 499 13.60 -16.64 5.52
N GLY A 500 14.79 -16.04 5.53
CA GLY A 500 16.05 -16.76 5.80
C GLY A 500 16.04 -17.44 7.17
N ILE A 501 15.59 -16.76 8.22
CA ILE A 501 15.45 -17.33 9.57
C ILE A 501 14.43 -18.48 9.58
N SER A 502 13.31 -18.30 8.89
CA SER A 502 12.22 -19.27 8.80
C SER A 502 12.66 -20.58 8.14
N ILE A 503 13.43 -20.48 7.05
CA ILE A 503 14.00 -21.65 6.34
C ILE A 503 15.06 -22.34 7.20
N LEU A 504 15.95 -21.58 7.84
CA LEU A 504 16.98 -22.12 8.75
C LEU A 504 16.38 -22.83 9.97
N TRP A 505 15.20 -22.41 10.43
CA TRP A 505 14.48 -23.09 11.51
C TRP A 505 13.87 -24.42 11.02
N ALA A 506 13.32 -24.46 9.80
CA ALA A 506 12.75 -25.67 9.21
C ALA A 506 13.80 -26.78 9.02
N GLU A 507 15.03 -26.43 8.61
CA GLU A 507 16.14 -27.40 8.48
C GLU A 507 16.69 -27.87 9.83
N GLY A 508 16.45 -27.14 10.93
CA GLY A 508 16.93 -27.48 12.27
C GLY A 508 16.11 -28.56 13.00
N ILE A 509 14.92 -28.93 12.49
CA ILE A 509 14.03 -29.93 13.09
C ILE A 509 13.41 -30.76 11.96
N GLY A 510 14.17 -31.66 11.34
CA GLY A 510 13.53 -32.55 10.35
C GLY A 510 14.42 -33.33 9.40
N ASN A 511 15.34 -34.15 9.92
CA ASN A 511 15.48 -35.52 9.42
C ASN A 511 15.96 -36.39 10.58
N GLY A 512 15.02 -37.10 11.20
CA GLY A 512 15.25 -38.00 12.32
C GLY A 512 16.00 -39.27 11.94
N THR A 513 17.27 -39.15 11.54
CA THR A 513 18.22 -40.26 11.46
C THR A 513 19.63 -39.78 11.86
N GLY A 514 19.87 -39.67 13.18
CA GLY A 514 21.25 -39.56 13.69
C GLY A 514 21.38 -38.87 15.03
N ASN A 515 21.47 -39.68 16.09
CA ASN A 515 22.14 -39.45 17.37
C ASN A 515 22.00 -38.08 18.07
N VAL A 516 21.30 -38.15 19.21
CA VAL A 516 21.33 -37.18 20.31
C VAL A 516 22.78 -36.92 20.75
N GLY A 517 23.26 -35.69 20.56
CA GLY A 517 24.58 -35.27 21.01
C GLY A 517 24.98 -33.87 20.54
N ASP A 518 24.55 -32.85 21.29
CA ASP A 518 25.33 -31.65 21.57
C ASP A 518 25.81 -30.77 20.39
N GLN A 519 24.90 -30.12 19.64
CA GLN A 519 25.17 -28.83 18.98
C GLN A 519 23.89 -27.98 18.89
N GLY A 520 23.96 -26.74 19.40
CA GLY A 520 22.87 -25.77 19.35
C GLY A 520 22.43 -25.46 17.91
N SER A 521 21.15 -25.14 17.73
CA SER A 521 20.54 -24.90 16.42
C SER A 521 21.38 -23.91 15.58
N PRO A 522 21.86 -24.31 14.38
CA PRO A 522 22.65 -23.46 13.49
C PRO A 522 21.97 -22.12 13.18
N GLY A 523 20.63 -22.10 13.17
CA GLY A 523 19.79 -20.92 12.97
C GLY A 523 19.88 -19.87 14.08
N LEU A 524 20.02 -20.28 15.35
CA LEU A 524 20.14 -19.32 16.46
C LEU A 524 21.51 -18.64 16.45
N LEU A 525 22.56 -19.37 16.09
CA LEU A 525 23.92 -18.85 15.96
C LEU A 525 24.04 -17.90 14.76
N THR A 526 23.49 -18.25 13.60
CA THR A 526 23.47 -17.35 12.43
C THR A 526 22.60 -16.11 12.66
N LEU A 527 21.46 -16.24 13.35
CA LEU A 527 20.64 -15.10 13.76
C LEU A 527 21.38 -14.18 14.73
N ALA A 528 22.05 -14.74 15.73
CA ALA A 528 22.88 -13.97 16.67
C ALA A 528 24.03 -13.26 15.94
N ILE A 529 24.67 -13.91 14.97
CA ILE A 529 25.74 -13.32 14.14
C ILE A 529 25.18 -12.19 13.26
N LEU A 530 24.06 -12.39 12.57
CA LEU A 530 23.46 -11.35 11.72
C LEU A 530 22.98 -10.14 12.54
N LEU A 531 22.33 -10.37 13.67
CA LEU A 531 21.89 -9.30 14.57
C LEU A 531 23.06 -8.56 15.20
N THR A 532 24.13 -9.26 15.61
CA THR A 532 25.35 -8.61 16.12
C THR A 532 26.06 -7.82 15.02
N VAL A 533 26.17 -8.34 13.80
CA VAL A 533 26.77 -7.60 12.68
C VAL A 533 25.95 -6.36 12.34
N ALA A 534 24.62 -6.47 12.25
CA ALA A 534 23.74 -5.33 12.02
C ALA A 534 23.84 -4.29 13.16
N LEU A 535 23.84 -4.73 14.43
CA LEU A 535 24.01 -3.87 15.59
C LEU A 535 25.37 -3.16 15.56
N VAL A 536 26.44 -3.89 15.23
CA VAL A 536 27.80 -3.33 15.12
C VAL A 536 27.88 -2.32 13.99
N LEU A 537 27.27 -2.57 12.83
CA LEU A 537 27.22 -1.61 11.72
C LEU A 537 26.40 -0.37 12.07
N ILE A 538 25.28 -0.52 12.78
CA ILE A 538 24.46 0.59 13.27
C ILE A 538 25.26 1.42 14.29
N ILE A 539 25.88 0.79 15.28
CA ILE A 539 26.71 1.47 16.28
C ILE A 539 27.90 2.15 15.60
N ALA A 540 28.56 1.49 14.65
CA ALA A 540 29.66 2.06 13.87
C ALA A 540 29.20 3.28 13.05
N TYR A 541 28.05 3.19 12.40
CA TYR A 541 27.45 4.31 11.65
C TYR A 541 27.13 5.49 12.57
N TYR A 542 26.49 5.25 13.72
CA TYR A 542 26.14 6.30 14.67
C TYR A 542 27.37 6.89 15.38
N THR A 543 28.37 6.09 15.74
CA THR A 543 29.63 6.58 16.34
C THR A 543 30.48 7.33 15.32
N TYR A 544 30.50 6.90 14.05
CA TYR A 544 31.10 7.65 12.95
C TYR A 544 30.40 9.00 12.75
N GLN A 545 29.07 9.02 12.69
CA GLN A 545 28.28 10.25 12.60
C GLN A 545 28.41 11.16 13.84
N PHE A 546 28.66 10.58 15.02
CA PHE A 546 28.88 11.34 16.25
C PHE A 546 30.31 11.92 16.35
N LYS A 547 31.31 11.20 15.82
CA LYS A 547 32.73 11.62 15.88
C LYS A 547 33.11 12.56 14.73
N TYR A 548 32.55 12.35 13.54
CA TYR A 548 32.92 13.09 12.32
C TYR A 548 31.74 13.81 11.63
N GLY A 549 30.50 13.57 12.05
CA GLY A 549 29.29 14.15 11.45
C GLY A 549 28.66 15.28 12.26
N THR A 550 27.58 15.84 11.72
CA THR A 550 26.81 16.96 12.32
C THR A 550 25.95 16.55 13.53
N LEU A 551 25.94 15.26 13.90
CA LEU A 551 25.13 14.73 14.99
C LEU A 551 25.55 15.26 16.36
N LYS A 552 26.86 15.46 16.58
CA LYS A 552 27.41 16.03 17.82
C LYS A 552 26.89 17.44 18.07
N GLN A 553 26.95 18.31 17.05
CA GLN A 553 26.40 19.67 17.13
C GLN A 553 24.89 19.67 17.38
N ARG A 554 24.15 18.76 16.74
CA ARG A 554 22.70 18.60 16.96
C ARG A 554 22.36 18.12 18.37
N TYR A 555 23.18 17.25 18.96
CA TYR A 555 22.98 16.76 20.33
C TYR A 555 23.23 17.86 21.37
N TYR A 556 24.33 18.62 21.23
CA TYR A 556 24.60 19.77 22.11
C TYR A 556 23.55 20.87 21.95
N ALA A 557 23.16 21.21 20.73
CA ALA A 557 22.09 22.19 20.47
C ALA A 557 20.73 21.74 21.03
N TRP A 558 20.44 20.44 21.02
CA TRP A 558 19.23 19.88 21.63
C TRP A 558 19.25 19.99 23.16
N GLY A 559 20.38 19.64 23.80
CA GLY A 559 20.56 19.78 25.25
C GLY A 559 20.44 21.22 25.71
N GLU A 560 21.02 22.15 24.94
CA GLU A 560 20.99 23.58 25.24
C GLU A 560 19.58 24.16 25.13
N ARG A 561 18.80 23.79 24.09
CA ARG A 561 17.38 24.19 23.98
C ARG A 561 16.54 23.69 25.14
N ARG A 562 16.78 22.46 25.60
CA ARG A 562 16.05 21.88 26.74
C ARG A 562 16.40 22.58 28.05
N SER A 563 17.67 22.90 28.25
CA SER A 563 18.11 23.67 29.42
C SER A 563 17.53 25.09 29.42
N ARG A 564 17.55 25.79 28.28
CA ARG A 564 16.95 27.13 28.15
C ARG A 564 15.43 27.09 28.41
N LYS A 565 14.72 26.09 27.89
CA LYS A 565 13.29 25.92 28.15
C LYS A 565 12.99 25.69 29.62
N ASN A 566 13.77 24.84 30.30
CA ASN A 566 13.58 24.57 31.72
C ASN A 566 13.90 25.80 32.60
N ILE A 567 14.92 26.57 32.24
CA ILE A 567 15.27 27.82 32.94
C ILE A 567 14.20 28.89 32.69
N ALA A 568 13.69 29.03 31.46
CA ALA A 568 12.62 29.96 31.13
C ALA A 568 11.31 29.64 31.87
N ILE A 569 10.96 28.36 31.99
CA ILE A 569 9.78 27.91 32.76
C ILE A 569 9.96 28.18 34.26
N LYS A 570 11.19 28.05 34.77
CA LYS A 570 11.50 28.25 36.19
C LYS A 570 11.61 29.73 36.59
N ASN A 571 11.95 30.59 35.64
CA ASN A 571 12.08 32.05 35.82
C ASN A 571 10.79 32.81 35.46
N LEU A 572 9.71 32.12 35.08
CA LEU A 572 8.41 32.76 34.87
C LEU A 572 7.80 33.09 36.24
N ALA A 573 7.50 34.37 36.46
CA ALA A 573 6.86 34.88 37.68
C ALA A 573 5.58 34.10 38.04
N ASP A 574 5.31 33.94 39.34
CA ASP A 574 4.27 33.05 39.87
C ASP A 574 2.83 33.50 39.55
N ASP A 575 2.69 34.71 39.04
CA ASP A 575 1.46 35.39 38.63
C ASP A 575 1.07 35.11 37.16
N MET A 576 1.87 34.33 36.42
CA MET A 576 1.60 33.93 35.03
C MET A 576 1.27 32.44 34.87
N ASP A 577 0.39 31.91 35.72
CA ASP A 577 -0.05 30.52 35.68
C ASP A 577 -0.74 30.13 34.35
N TYR A 578 -1.45 31.08 33.72
CA TYR A 578 -2.06 30.89 32.40
C TYR A 578 -1.01 30.58 31.32
N ILE A 579 0.10 31.34 31.29
CA ILE A 579 1.18 31.15 30.31
C ILE A 579 2.02 29.91 30.65
N LYS A 580 2.22 29.60 31.95
CA LYS A 580 2.83 28.33 32.38
C LYS A 580 1.99 27.14 31.88
N GLN A 581 0.67 27.18 32.05
CA GLN A 581 -0.21 26.13 31.53
C GLN A 581 -0.16 26.05 30.01
N GLU A 582 -0.30 27.17 29.28
CA GLU A 582 -0.29 27.19 27.81
C GLU A 582 1.05 26.70 27.22
N LEU A 583 2.19 27.02 27.85
CA LEU A 583 3.50 26.48 27.51
C LEU A 583 3.67 25.00 27.88
N ILE A 584 2.99 24.51 28.92
CA ILE A 584 2.92 23.09 29.26
C ILE A 584 2.04 22.36 28.25
N THR A 585 0.92 22.92 27.79
CA THR A 585 0.09 22.32 26.73
C THR A 585 0.78 22.34 25.38
N LEU A 586 1.45 23.44 25.01
CA LEU A 586 2.30 23.55 23.82
C LEU A 586 3.58 22.70 23.94
N GLY A 587 4.06 22.47 25.16
CA GLY A 587 5.18 21.59 25.46
C GLY A 587 4.82 20.09 25.52
N ALA A 588 3.58 19.77 25.86
CA ALA A 588 3.02 18.43 25.92
C ALA A 588 2.47 17.97 24.56
N ASN A 589 2.21 18.89 23.62
CA ASN A 589 1.87 18.57 22.24
C ASN A 589 2.91 19.15 21.27
N PRO A 590 3.80 18.34 20.69
CA PRO A 590 4.65 18.78 19.58
C PRO A 590 3.87 18.92 18.25
N HIS A 591 2.58 19.26 18.31
CA HIS A 591 1.65 19.24 17.19
C HIS A 591 0.76 20.47 17.19
N THR A 592 1.05 21.41 16.29
CA THR A 592 0.03 22.31 15.78
C THR A 592 0.22 22.49 14.27
N GLY A 593 -0.26 21.51 13.51
CA GLY A 593 -1.09 21.84 12.36
C GLY A 593 -2.48 22.10 12.93
N TYR A 594 -2.86 23.37 13.05
CA TYR A 594 -4.18 23.75 13.56
C TYR A 594 -5.23 23.43 12.50
N THR A 595 -6.20 22.60 12.87
CA THR A 595 -7.46 22.45 12.15
C THR A 595 -8.34 23.68 12.38
N GLY A 596 -8.87 24.27 11.30
CA GLY A 596 -9.67 25.50 11.33
C GLY A 596 -10.98 25.45 12.16
N ASN A 597 -11.32 24.32 12.78
CA ASN A 597 -12.54 24.16 13.57
C ASN A 597 -12.38 24.37 15.09
N ASP A 598 -11.15 24.45 15.62
CA ASP A 598 -10.94 24.64 17.07
C ASP A 598 -10.83 26.12 17.49
N LYS A 599 -10.76 27.05 16.54
CA LYS A 599 -10.77 28.50 16.82
C LYS A 599 -12.13 29.01 17.31
N ALA A 600 -13.22 28.29 17.05
CA ALA A 600 -14.58 28.73 17.39
C ALA A 600 -15.07 28.34 18.80
N LYS A 601 -14.35 27.44 19.51
CA LYS A 601 -14.76 26.99 20.85
C LYS A 601 -14.09 27.74 22.00
N VAL A 602 -12.94 28.38 21.77
CA VAL A 602 -12.26 29.18 22.79
C VAL A 602 -12.83 30.61 22.88
N ALA A 603 -13.49 31.09 21.82
CA ALA A 603 -14.09 32.43 21.76
C ALA A 603 -15.45 32.58 22.49
N LYS A 604 -15.82 31.67 23.39
CA LYS A 604 -17.11 31.71 24.13
C LYS A 604 -16.95 31.39 25.62
N LEU A 605 -16.06 32.10 26.30
CA LEU A 605 -16.11 32.23 27.76
C LEU A 605 -16.55 33.66 28.08
N PRO A 606 -17.67 33.86 28.79
CA PRO A 606 -18.06 35.19 29.24
C PRO A 606 -17.19 35.57 30.44
N VAL A 607 -16.52 36.72 30.36
CA VAL A 607 -15.94 37.39 31.53
C VAL A 607 -16.87 38.56 31.84
N GLU A 608 -17.53 38.50 32.99
CA GLU A 608 -18.26 39.62 33.57
C GLU A 608 -17.26 40.72 33.95
N GLU A 609 -17.53 41.95 33.53
CA GLU A 609 -16.79 43.14 33.96
C GLU A 609 -17.22 43.51 35.38
N GLU A 610 -16.30 43.40 36.34
CA GLU A 610 -16.35 44.14 37.60
C GLU A 610 -15.35 45.30 37.52
N GLU A 611 -15.88 46.53 37.56
CA GLU A 611 -15.11 47.76 37.75
C GLU A 611 -14.31 47.68 39.07
N LEU A 612 -12.99 47.87 38.98
CA LEU A 612 -12.14 48.15 40.14
C LEU A 612 -11.27 49.37 39.85
N ASP A 613 -11.76 50.52 40.30
CA ASP A 613 -10.98 51.75 40.44
C ASP A 613 -9.86 51.55 41.47
N ILE A 614 -8.61 51.66 41.02
CA ILE A 614 -7.46 51.90 41.89
C ILE A 614 -6.55 52.95 41.22
N GLU A 615 -6.64 54.20 41.68
CA GLU A 615 -5.60 55.21 41.51
C GLU A 615 -4.42 54.89 42.43
N ILE A 616 -3.20 54.70 41.90
CA ILE A 616 -1.95 54.93 42.64
C ILE A 616 -0.92 55.58 41.71
N ASN A 617 -0.75 56.89 41.89
CA ASN A 617 0.47 57.62 41.57
C ASN A 617 1.62 57.14 42.48
N GLN A 618 2.85 57.24 41.96
CA GLN A 618 4.18 57.06 42.60
C GLN A 618 4.89 55.73 42.31
N ILE A 619 5.79 55.75 41.31
CA ILE A 619 7.02 54.96 41.32
C ILE A 619 8.16 55.88 40.88
N GLU A 620 9.15 56.03 41.77
CA GLU A 620 10.40 56.78 41.63
C GLU A 620 11.36 56.12 40.62
N ASP A 621 12.25 56.91 40.04
CA ASP A 621 13.34 56.48 39.17
C ASP A 621 14.24 55.39 39.84
N PRO A 622 14.71 54.37 39.11
CA PRO A 622 15.63 53.39 39.67
C PRO A 622 17.06 53.96 39.81
N PRO A 623 17.80 53.61 40.88
CA PRO A 623 19.15 54.09 41.10
C PRO A 623 20.15 53.48 40.12
N GLU A 624 21.12 54.29 39.69
CA GLU A 624 22.29 53.91 38.92
C GLU A 624 23.10 52.83 39.65
N GLY A 625 23.38 51.71 38.98
CA GLY A 625 24.45 50.80 39.40
C GLY A 625 24.16 49.30 39.33
N VAL A 626 23.84 48.76 38.15
CA VAL A 626 24.12 47.34 37.82
C VAL A 626 24.48 47.21 36.33
N VAL A 627 25.58 47.85 35.92
CA VAL A 627 26.24 47.60 34.62
C VAL A 627 27.70 47.28 34.89
N ALA A 628 27.97 46.10 35.43
CA ALA A 628 29.31 45.54 35.55
C ALA A 628 29.21 44.02 35.74
N ASP A 629 29.01 43.27 34.65
CA ASP A 629 29.55 41.91 34.41
C ASP A 629 28.93 41.27 33.17
N LEU A 630 29.22 41.83 31.99
CA LEU A 630 28.94 41.19 30.70
C LEU A 630 30.26 41.05 29.92
N PRO A 631 30.62 39.84 29.43
CA PRO A 631 31.80 39.64 28.60
C PRO A 631 31.72 40.45 27.30
N GLU A 632 32.86 41.01 26.85
CA GLU A 632 33.00 41.97 25.74
C GLU A 632 32.51 41.51 24.35
N GLY A 633 32.01 40.27 24.19
CA GLY A 633 31.52 39.75 22.92
C GLY A 633 30.07 40.11 22.55
N VAL A 634 29.31 40.78 23.43
CA VAL A 634 27.86 41.01 23.25
C VAL A 634 27.51 42.49 22.97
N LYS A 635 28.50 43.37 22.77
CA LYS A 635 28.26 44.81 22.52
C LYS A 635 28.10 45.23 21.06
N LYS A 636 27.86 44.30 20.14
CA LYS A 636 27.43 44.65 18.78
C LYS A 636 26.48 43.60 18.24
N LEU A 637 25.20 43.94 18.21
CA LEU A 637 24.22 43.63 17.17
C LEU A 637 22.97 44.45 17.51
N ASP A 638 22.68 45.42 16.63
CA ASP A 638 21.43 46.20 16.61
C ASP A 638 20.21 45.30 16.46
#